data_AF-A0A6J7IJA1-F1
#
_entry.id   AF-A0A6J7IJA1-F1
#
_cell.length_a   1.000
_cell.length_b   1.000
_cell.length_c   1.000
_cell.angle_alpha   90.00
_cell.angle_beta   90.00
_cell.angle_gamma   90.00
#
_symmetry.space_group_name_H-M   'P 1'
#
loop_
_entity.id
_entity.type
_entity.pdbx_description
1 polymer ?
#
loop_
_entity_poly.entity_id
_entity_poly.type
_entity_poly.pdbx_seq_one_letter_code
_entity_poly.pdbx_strand_id
1 'polypeptide(L)'
;MTDAPVTFEPVAQGLNVYEHPTVVEGRAKWLETPADVIAFIENEEHPEEVIVLARGGTTTFLTLALNAGVKGVITLQGAPESHLGIVCREYGIPCIMTASFSKGVRTARGEVIPADGVRLRMDVSARPQGSISVEVGAPVDDTPVVVAEGMPPEMLEQIMALLANYQGVVPHGDEGDKIMRSKLTTDVLFVTDESVRRRITPLEVNEYLSYLAWNEWDALAARATEGESGLIPRQEYEALGILNCWFTFPEWIELIEERIGVDGMIALGARAKNEIGTKINLLHAWALACSPFFGRGIAIELGLHDAAYGADRVVDSLSRVRRVYQGLWNGGEIYTSMKGYRAELLERSWIDRFVSDRIALDNDADRDTFQLFNASTELLGFLLHFDNRLGLGDSGPYPTDDGGFVIVRDVFINEKAYPWSDVTEGLPYAVTLAMFFPPNTGLEVSVTDLSNVFTNPANYLPFVNGVAVYTRQEFDTPMSDIKTLTLSDMATLRTSIASIASTLYRKIASMTTREKILAGALTYTAGFILPFVRAAGLYDELVANHRFFDLHPMTEGSYDQITGGVAAEMIPRLFLTGSWAVPVPLPLPVADFPAAHALRIKGLSSVDAIAEFSGLSGSDVTASLARLAEGGHAREITGRMTGWALTPEGNGSHAATLRDVRTRNPELSGAYTAFLRLNESLKVLCTDAQNGASGINDRLEDLNAEIGKSLTRAALANPWLSSYQTRLDDAESLVLGGDDKALYKPLSGSYHDIWMELHQELLLSLGRERDEADGS
;
A
#
# COMPACT_ATOMS: atom_id res chain seq x y z
N MET A 1 -19.53 -21.05 -51.05
CA MET A 1 -18.68 -20.30 -52.01
C MET A 1 -17.26 -20.49 -51.54
N THR A 2 -16.35 -20.93 -52.40
CA THR A 2 -14.93 -21.12 -52.07
C THR A 2 -14.29 -19.74 -51.95
N ASP A 3 -13.95 -19.32 -50.74
CA ASP A 3 -13.24 -18.08 -50.45
C ASP A 3 -11.90 -18.05 -51.21
N ALA A 4 -11.66 -16.98 -51.95
CA ALA A 4 -10.37 -16.75 -52.59
C ALA A 4 -9.27 -16.65 -51.52
N PRO A 5 -8.04 -17.14 -51.78
CA PRO A 5 -6.97 -17.08 -50.80
C PRO A 5 -6.65 -15.62 -50.46
N VAL A 6 -6.86 -15.24 -49.20
CA VAL A 6 -6.55 -13.91 -48.68
C VAL A 6 -5.04 -13.79 -48.52
N THR A 7 -4.47 -12.74 -49.12
CA THR A 7 -3.07 -12.39 -48.95
C THR A 7 -2.95 -11.40 -47.80
N PHE A 8 -1.94 -11.57 -46.95
CA PHE A 8 -1.71 -10.72 -45.79
C PHE A 8 -0.40 -9.95 -45.94
N GLU A 9 -0.35 -8.76 -45.36
CA GLU A 9 0.84 -7.93 -45.25
C GLU A 9 1.09 -7.50 -43.80
N PRO A 10 2.35 -7.50 -43.32
CA PRO A 10 2.66 -7.14 -41.94
C PRO A 10 2.34 -5.66 -41.68
N VAL A 11 1.78 -5.38 -40.50
CA VAL A 11 1.37 -4.02 -40.10
C VAL A 11 1.83 -3.61 -38.72
N ALA A 12 2.03 -4.57 -37.82
CA ALA A 12 2.46 -4.30 -36.46
C ALA A 12 3.27 -5.45 -35.87
N GLN A 13 4.01 -5.12 -34.82
CA GLN A 13 4.57 -6.08 -33.86
C GLN A 13 4.17 -5.63 -32.46
N GLY A 14 4.16 -6.58 -31.52
CA GLY A 14 3.90 -6.31 -30.11
C GLY A 14 4.48 -7.41 -29.23
N LEU A 15 4.24 -7.30 -27.92
CA LEU A 15 4.65 -8.27 -26.92
C LEU A 15 3.68 -9.45 -26.92
N ASN A 16 4.18 -10.64 -27.24
CA ASN A 16 3.37 -11.85 -27.21
C ASN A 16 3.17 -12.32 -25.77
N VAL A 17 1.91 -12.57 -25.42
CA VAL A 17 1.47 -13.04 -24.10
C VAL A 17 1.35 -14.56 -24.05
N TYR A 18 1.05 -15.19 -25.19
CA TYR A 18 0.62 -16.58 -25.27
C TYR A 18 1.39 -17.31 -26.37
N GLU A 19 2.18 -18.33 -26.02
CA GLU A 19 2.90 -19.15 -27.01
C GLU A 19 1.97 -20.23 -27.57
N HIS A 20 1.75 -20.19 -28.87
CA HIS A 20 0.97 -21.21 -29.55
C HIS A 20 1.53 -21.48 -30.94
N PRO A 21 1.68 -22.76 -31.35
CA PRO A 21 2.30 -23.11 -32.63
C PRO A 21 1.47 -22.70 -33.85
N THR A 22 0.18 -22.44 -33.67
CA THR A 22 -0.75 -22.10 -34.74
C THR A 22 -0.97 -20.60 -34.84
N VAL A 23 -0.80 -20.06 -36.05
CA VAL A 23 -1.18 -18.70 -36.43
C VAL A 23 -2.70 -18.53 -36.34
N VAL A 24 -3.14 -17.38 -35.86
CA VAL A 24 -4.55 -17.09 -35.57
C VAL A 24 -5.08 -16.10 -36.60
N GLU A 25 -6.20 -16.42 -37.25
CA GLU A 25 -6.87 -15.52 -38.20
C GLU A 25 -8.28 -15.22 -37.72
N GLY A 26 -8.72 -13.96 -37.89
CA GLY A 26 -10.04 -13.50 -37.49
C GLY A 26 -10.33 -12.08 -37.97
N ARG A 27 -11.58 -11.63 -37.81
CA ARG A 27 -12.01 -10.27 -38.19
C ARG A 27 -11.65 -9.26 -37.10
N ALA A 28 -11.13 -8.09 -37.47
CA ALA A 28 -10.82 -7.03 -36.53
C ALA A 28 -12.09 -6.39 -35.94
N LYS A 29 -12.06 -6.08 -34.63
CA LYS A 29 -13.07 -5.23 -33.99
C LYS A 29 -12.45 -4.32 -32.94
N TRP A 30 -12.55 -2.99 -33.12
CA TRP A 30 -12.14 -2.00 -32.11
C TRP A 30 -13.21 -1.80 -31.04
N LEU A 31 -12.79 -1.79 -29.78
CA LEU A 31 -13.63 -1.55 -28.61
C LEU A 31 -13.01 -0.42 -27.77
N GLU A 32 -13.70 0.73 -27.69
CA GLU A 32 -13.20 1.91 -26.98
C GLU A 32 -13.93 2.15 -25.66
N THR A 33 -15.24 1.90 -25.63
CA THR A 33 -16.11 2.19 -24.49
C THR A 33 -16.84 0.95 -24.00
N PRO A 34 -17.34 0.94 -22.75
CA PRO A 34 -18.16 -0.18 -22.25
C PRO A 34 -19.42 -0.40 -23.10
N ALA A 35 -19.95 0.66 -23.72
CA ALA A 35 -21.08 0.56 -24.64
C ALA A 35 -20.70 -0.21 -25.91
N ASP A 36 -19.49 -0.02 -26.44
CA ASP A 36 -19.00 -0.77 -27.61
C ASP A 36 -18.85 -2.26 -27.29
N VAL A 37 -18.34 -2.59 -26.09
CA VAL A 37 -18.20 -3.99 -25.64
C VAL A 37 -19.56 -4.66 -25.48
N ILE A 38 -20.54 -3.95 -24.88
CA ILE A 38 -21.92 -4.45 -24.75
C ILE A 38 -22.56 -4.65 -26.13
N ALA A 39 -22.45 -3.65 -27.01
CA ALA A 39 -23.00 -3.71 -28.36
C ALA A 39 -22.33 -4.80 -29.20
N PHE A 40 -21.03 -5.05 -29.01
CA PHE A 40 -20.33 -6.15 -29.67
C PHE A 40 -20.96 -7.50 -29.32
N ILE A 41 -21.16 -7.78 -28.03
CA ILE A 41 -21.72 -9.06 -27.60
C ILE A 41 -23.22 -9.21 -27.93
N GLU A 42 -23.96 -8.11 -28.03
CA GLU A 42 -25.38 -8.15 -28.40
C GLU A 42 -25.62 -8.32 -29.91
N ASN A 43 -24.67 -7.90 -30.75
CA ASN A 43 -24.86 -7.84 -32.20
C ASN A 43 -23.94 -8.78 -33.01
N GLU A 44 -22.84 -9.26 -32.45
CA GLU A 44 -21.95 -10.21 -33.13
C GLU A 44 -22.45 -11.64 -32.96
N GLU A 45 -22.75 -12.31 -34.09
CA GLU A 45 -23.23 -13.69 -34.10
C GLU A 45 -22.09 -14.71 -33.89
N HIS A 46 -20.86 -14.35 -34.30
CA HIS A 46 -19.70 -15.24 -34.29
C HIS A 46 -18.49 -14.60 -33.59
N PRO A 47 -18.56 -14.30 -32.27
CA PRO A 47 -17.46 -13.71 -31.52
C PRO A 47 -16.18 -14.58 -31.57
N GLU A 48 -16.32 -15.90 -31.69
CA GLU A 48 -15.23 -16.86 -31.83
C GLU A 48 -14.41 -16.72 -33.13
N GLU A 49 -14.86 -15.89 -34.07
CA GLU A 49 -14.14 -15.56 -35.30
C GLU A 49 -13.54 -14.14 -35.29
N VAL A 50 -13.67 -13.42 -34.17
CA VAL A 50 -13.29 -12.01 -34.04
C VAL A 50 -12.02 -11.85 -33.21
N ILE A 51 -11.09 -11.04 -33.70
CA ILE A 51 -9.94 -10.54 -32.95
C ILE A 51 -10.29 -9.12 -32.47
N VAL A 52 -10.40 -8.96 -31.15
CA VAL A 52 -10.75 -7.67 -30.55
C VAL A 52 -9.52 -6.82 -30.32
N LEU A 53 -9.66 -5.52 -30.55
CA LEU A 53 -8.64 -4.51 -30.33
C LEU A 53 -9.12 -3.51 -29.28
N ALA A 54 -8.25 -3.18 -28.33
CA ALA A 54 -8.52 -2.17 -27.31
C ALA A 54 -7.29 -1.29 -27.08
N ARG A 55 -7.49 -0.09 -26.54
CA ARG A 55 -6.37 0.79 -26.18
C ARG A 55 -5.56 0.23 -25.02
N GLY A 56 -6.22 0.03 -23.88
CA GLY A 56 -5.62 -0.40 -22.62
C GLY A 56 -5.69 -1.90 -22.38
N GLY A 57 -4.81 -2.38 -21.50
CA GLY A 57 -4.69 -3.78 -21.13
C GLY A 57 -5.47 -4.19 -19.87
N THR A 58 -6.64 -3.59 -19.60
CA THR A 58 -7.40 -3.91 -18.38
C THR A 58 -8.39 -5.05 -18.59
N THR A 59 -8.31 -6.04 -17.72
CA THR A 59 -9.09 -7.29 -17.80
C THR A 59 -10.58 -7.02 -17.70
N THR A 60 -10.97 -6.18 -16.74
CA THR A 60 -12.38 -5.89 -16.46
C THR A 60 -13.09 -5.25 -17.65
N PHE A 61 -12.39 -4.46 -18.47
CA PHE A 61 -12.95 -3.83 -19.66
C PHE A 61 -13.39 -4.86 -20.72
N LEU A 62 -12.58 -5.90 -20.93
CA LEU A 62 -12.83 -6.96 -21.93
C LEU A 62 -13.59 -8.17 -21.38
N THR A 63 -14.11 -8.12 -20.15
CA THR A 63 -14.83 -9.23 -19.50
C THR A 63 -15.82 -9.93 -20.42
N LEU A 64 -16.72 -9.17 -21.07
CA LEU A 64 -17.75 -9.77 -21.92
C LEU A 64 -17.16 -10.43 -23.18
N ALA A 65 -16.14 -9.81 -23.77
CA ALA A 65 -15.45 -10.35 -24.95
C ALA A 65 -14.71 -11.65 -24.62
N LEU A 66 -13.98 -11.69 -23.50
CA LEU A 66 -13.28 -12.90 -23.03
C LEU A 66 -14.27 -14.03 -22.73
N ASN A 67 -15.38 -13.73 -22.03
CA ASN A 67 -16.44 -14.70 -21.76
C ASN A 67 -17.11 -15.25 -23.02
N ALA A 68 -17.19 -14.44 -24.09
CA ALA A 68 -17.74 -14.86 -25.37
C ALA A 68 -16.77 -15.74 -26.19
N GLY A 69 -15.52 -15.89 -25.76
CA GLY A 69 -14.54 -16.75 -26.42
C GLY A 69 -13.97 -16.14 -27.71
N VAL A 70 -13.68 -14.83 -27.71
CA VAL A 70 -13.07 -14.16 -28.87
C VAL A 70 -11.80 -14.86 -29.35
N LYS A 71 -11.56 -14.79 -30.66
CA LYS A 71 -10.48 -15.51 -31.35
C LYS A 71 -9.07 -15.05 -30.93
N GLY A 72 -8.95 -13.78 -30.55
CA GLY A 72 -7.70 -13.19 -30.10
C GLY A 72 -7.89 -11.77 -29.58
N VAL A 73 -6.88 -11.27 -28.88
CA VAL A 73 -6.87 -9.92 -28.28
C VAL A 73 -5.61 -9.16 -28.73
N ILE A 74 -5.78 -7.92 -29.15
CA ILE A 74 -4.68 -6.99 -29.41
C ILE A 74 -4.86 -5.73 -28.58
N THR A 75 -3.82 -5.27 -27.88
CA THR A 75 -3.86 -3.99 -27.16
C THR A 75 -2.74 -3.04 -27.60
N LEU A 76 -3.00 -1.73 -27.54
CA LEU A 76 -1.99 -0.70 -27.84
C LEU A 76 -1.06 -0.42 -26.65
N GLN A 77 -1.48 -0.78 -25.43
CA GLN A 77 -0.77 -0.58 -24.17
C GLN A 77 -0.85 -1.85 -23.29
N GLY A 78 -0.09 -1.89 -22.20
CA GLY A 78 0.00 -3.04 -21.28
C GLY A 78 1.26 -3.89 -21.50
N ALA A 79 1.43 -4.90 -20.65
CA ALA A 79 2.55 -5.85 -20.66
C ALA A 79 2.04 -7.29 -20.47
N PRO A 80 2.77 -8.33 -20.95
CA PRO A 80 2.36 -9.73 -20.80
C PRO A 80 2.09 -10.21 -19.37
N GLU A 81 2.74 -9.59 -18.39
CA GLU A 81 2.61 -9.86 -16.95
C GLU A 81 1.39 -9.16 -16.34
N SER A 82 0.71 -8.28 -17.09
CA SER A 82 -0.55 -7.65 -16.66
C SER A 82 -1.64 -8.68 -16.41
N HIS A 83 -2.66 -8.30 -15.65
CA HIS A 83 -3.74 -9.26 -15.40
C HIS A 83 -4.51 -9.68 -16.66
N LEU A 84 -4.71 -8.78 -17.63
CA LEU A 84 -5.33 -9.18 -18.91
C LEU A 84 -4.45 -10.21 -19.61
N GLY A 85 -3.13 -10.03 -19.56
CA GLY A 85 -2.18 -11.00 -20.08
C GLY A 85 -2.29 -12.36 -19.37
N ILE A 86 -2.46 -12.37 -18.05
CA ILE A 86 -2.71 -13.59 -17.26
C ILE A 86 -4.02 -14.23 -17.72
N VAL A 87 -5.14 -13.51 -17.68
CA VAL A 87 -6.47 -14.08 -18.00
C VAL A 87 -6.57 -14.56 -19.44
N CYS A 88 -5.95 -13.88 -20.41
CA CYS A 88 -5.84 -14.39 -21.77
C CYS A 88 -5.15 -15.76 -21.82
N ARG A 89 -4.06 -15.95 -21.06
CA ARG A 89 -3.41 -17.27 -20.92
C ARG A 89 -4.34 -18.28 -20.26
N GLU A 90 -5.06 -17.87 -19.22
CA GLU A 90 -6.00 -18.74 -18.50
C GLU A 90 -7.14 -19.22 -19.42
N TYR A 91 -7.69 -18.36 -20.28
CA TYR A 91 -8.68 -18.76 -21.30
C TYR A 91 -8.06 -19.50 -22.50
N GLY A 92 -6.74 -19.47 -22.68
CA GLY A 92 -6.08 -19.94 -23.90
C GLY A 92 -6.34 -19.05 -25.11
N ILE A 93 -6.66 -17.77 -24.90
CA ILE A 93 -6.92 -16.78 -25.95
C ILE A 93 -5.59 -16.11 -26.36
N PRO A 94 -5.18 -16.22 -27.63
CA PRO A 94 -3.98 -15.56 -28.16
C PRO A 94 -4.03 -14.04 -27.96
N CYS A 95 -2.96 -13.47 -27.39
CA CYS A 95 -2.91 -12.05 -27.07
C CYS A 95 -1.57 -11.42 -27.43
N ILE A 96 -1.61 -10.28 -28.12
CA ILE A 96 -0.45 -9.42 -28.42
C ILE A 96 -0.70 -8.04 -27.81
N MET A 97 0.18 -7.60 -26.93
CA MET A 97 0.08 -6.32 -26.24
C MET A 97 1.09 -5.30 -26.76
N THR A 98 0.87 -4.03 -26.44
CA THR A 98 1.77 -2.93 -26.86
C THR A 98 1.96 -2.86 -28.38
N ALA A 99 0.92 -3.21 -29.14
CA ALA A 99 0.99 -3.25 -30.59
C ALA A 99 1.06 -1.83 -31.17
N SER A 100 2.01 -1.59 -32.07
CA SER A 100 2.12 -0.34 -32.82
C SER A 100 1.87 -0.59 -34.31
N PHE A 101 0.76 -0.05 -34.83
CA PHE A 101 0.37 -0.23 -36.23
C PHE A 101 0.97 0.85 -37.13
N SER A 102 1.62 0.40 -38.19
CA SER A 102 2.22 1.26 -39.22
C SER A 102 1.22 1.77 -40.26
N LYS A 103 0.07 1.10 -40.41
CA LYS A 103 -1.01 1.49 -41.34
C LYS A 103 -2.37 1.03 -40.80
N GLY A 104 -3.41 1.78 -41.16
CA GLY A 104 -4.78 1.54 -40.74
C GLY A 104 -5.64 2.80 -40.79
N VAL A 105 -6.79 2.77 -40.13
CA VAL A 105 -7.67 3.93 -39.91
C VAL A 105 -7.33 4.62 -38.59
N ARG A 106 -7.86 5.83 -38.39
CA ARG A 106 -7.63 6.60 -37.17
C ARG A 106 -8.79 6.48 -36.17
N THR A 107 -8.47 6.29 -34.90
CA THR A 107 -9.43 6.43 -33.79
C THR A 107 -9.79 7.90 -33.58
N ALA A 108 -10.83 8.16 -32.77
CA ALA A 108 -11.18 9.53 -32.35
C ALA A 108 -10.03 10.24 -31.61
N ARG A 109 -9.12 9.47 -30.99
CA ARG A 109 -7.93 9.95 -30.28
C ARG A 109 -6.68 10.03 -31.19
N GLY A 110 -6.79 9.67 -32.46
CA GLY A 110 -5.72 9.77 -33.46
C GLY A 110 -4.80 8.56 -33.54
N GLU A 111 -5.09 7.47 -32.83
CA GLU A 111 -4.31 6.22 -32.90
C GLU A 111 -4.55 5.51 -34.23
N VAL A 112 -3.53 4.83 -34.76
CA VAL A 112 -3.65 4.04 -35.98
C VAL A 112 -4.01 2.60 -35.61
N ILE A 113 -5.09 2.08 -36.18
CA ILE A 113 -5.58 0.72 -35.96
C ILE A 113 -6.15 0.11 -37.25
N PRO A 114 -6.24 -1.22 -37.40
CA PRO A 114 -7.01 -1.84 -38.47
C PRO A 114 -8.49 -1.42 -38.44
N ALA A 115 -9.11 -1.27 -39.62
CA ALA A 115 -10.54 -0.96 -39.71
C ALA A 115 -11.40 -2.15 -39.23
N ASP A 116 -12.57 -1.87 -38.65
CA ASP A 116 -13.51 -2.93 -38.27
C ASP A 116 -13.88 -3.84 -39.45
N GLY A 117 -13.89 -5.16 -39.21
CA GLY A 117 -14.28 -6.20 -40.16
C GLY A 117 -13.15 -6.74 -41.05
N VAL A 118 -11.99 -6.07 -41.12
CA VAL A 118 -10.86 -6.56 -41.94
C VAL A 118 -10.27 -7.85 -41.37
N ARG A 119 -9.75 -8.73 -42.21
CA ARG A 119 -9.08 -9.94 -41.72
C ARG A 119 -7.69 -9.62 -41.16
N LEU A 120 -7.45 -10.10 -39.95
CA LEU A 120 -6.15 -10.06 -39.27
C LEU A 120 -5.56 -11.45 -39.16
N ARG A 121 -4.23 -11.49 -39.14
CA ARG A 121 -3.42 -12.66 -38.86
C ARG A 121 -2.45 -12.34 -37.72
N MET A 122 -2.54 -13.06 -36.62
CA MET A 122 -1.63 -12.98 -35.48
C MET A 122 -0.70 -14.18 -35.48
N ASP A 123 0.60 -13.95 -35.56
CA ASP A 123 1.63 -14.95 -35.29
C ASP A 123 2.09 -14.81 -33.83
N VAL A 124 1.74 -15.82 -33.03
CA VAL A 124 2.05 -15.93 -31.60
C VAL A 124 2.95 -17.13 -31.31
N SER A 125 3.68 -17.62 -32.32
CA SER A 125 4.53 -18.80 -32.21
C SER A 125 5.87 -18.55 -31.51
N ALA A 126 6.27 -17.29 -31.33
CA ALA A 126 7.52 -16.89 -30.70
C ALA A 126 7.29 -15.89 -29.55
N ARG A 127 8.23 -15.84 -28.60
CA ARG A 127 8.33 -14.80 -27.56
C ARG A 127 9.74 -14.20 -27.53
N PRO A 128 9.90 -12.92 -27.14
CA PRO A 128 8.87 -12.05 -26.57
C PRO A 128 7.95 -11.36 -27.59
N GLN A 129 8.19 -11.50 -28.90
CA GLN A 129 7.49 -10.73 -29.94
C GLN A 129 6.44 -11.56 -30.68
N GLY A 130 5.26 -10.97 -30.89
CA GLY A 130 4.23 -11.46 -31.81
C GLY A 130 4.12 -10.53 -33.01
N SER A 131 3.71 -11.05 -34.17
CA SER A 131 3.51 -10.24 -35.38
C SER A 131 2.06 -10.20 -35.81
N ILE A 132 1.62 -9.05 -36.33
CA ILE A 132 0.26 -8.82 -36.79
C ILE A 132 0.31 -8.43 -38.27
N SER A 133 -0.46 -9.13 -39.08
CA SER A 133 -0.66 -8.83 -40.49
C SER A 133 -2.14 -8.56 -40.77
N VAL A 134 -2.41 -7.70 -41.75
CA VAL A 134 -3.78 -7.39 -42.22
C VAL A 134 -3.93 -7.88 -43.66
N GLU A 135 -5.15 -8.16 -44.10
CA GLU A 135 -5.43 -8.45 -45.51
C GLU A 135 -4.98 -7.30 -46.42
N VAL A 136 -4.37 -7.66 -47.55
CA VAL A 136 -3.89 -6.70 -48.55
C VAL A 136 -5.07 -5.90 -49.11
N GLY A 137 -4.94 -4.57 -49.12
CA GLY A 137 -5.99 -3.66 -49.59
C GLY A 137 -7.00 -3.25 -48.52
N ALA A 138 -6.74 -3.58 -47.25
CA ALA A 138 -7.50 -3.04 -46.12
C ALA A 138 -7.52 -1.50 -46.12
N PRO A 139 -8.61 -0.87 -45.64
CA PRO A 139 -8.71 0.60 -45.58
C PRO A 139 -7.58 1.25 -44.78
N VAL A 140 -7.02 2.33 -45.33
CA VAL A 140 -5.97 3.14 -44.69
C VAL A 140 -6.36 4.61 -44.76
N ASP A 141 -6.11 5.34 -43.67
CA ASP A 141 -6.16 6.80 -43.65
C ASP A 141 -4.74 7.36 -43.94
N ASP A 142 -4.52 7.78 -45.19
CA ASP A 142 -3.24 8.35 -45.67
C ASP A 142 -3.02 9.82 -45.25
N THR A 143 -3.88 10.39 -44.41
CA THR A 143 -3.71 11.75 -43.91
C THR A 143 -2.35 11.85 -43.19
N PRO A 144 -1.46 12.78 -43.59
CA PRO A 144 -0.12 12.89 -43.02
C PRO A 144 -0.23 13.07 -41.51
N VAL A 145 0.47 12.21 -40.78
CA VAL A 145 0.53 12.26 -39.33
C VAL A 145 1.09 13.64 -38.96
N VAL A 146 0.31 14.47 -38.25
CA VAL A 146 0.95 15.40 -37.31
C VAL A 146 1.46 14.46 -36.24
N VAL A 147 2.70 14.01 -36.40
CA VAL A 147 3.36 13.17 -35.40
C VAL A 147 3.24 14.00 -34.13
N ALA A 148 2.43 13.57 -33.17
CA ALA A 148 2.70 13.93 -31.79
C ALA A 148 4.16 13.51 -31.65
N GLU A 149 5.06 14.51 -31.61
CA GLU A 149 6.50 14.28 -31.55
C GLU A 149 6.69 13.11 -30.61
N GLY A 150 7.37 12.06 -31.08
CA GLY A 150 7.71 10.96 -30.20
C GLY A 150 8.21 11.56 -28.90
N MET A 151 7.66 11.07 -27.78
CA MET A 151 7.83 11.59 -26.41
C MET A 151 8.93 12.67 -26.34
N PRO A 152 8.57 13.97 -26.14
CA PRO A 152 9.52 15.07 -26.22
C PRO A 152 10.82 14.70 -25.53
N PRO A 153 12.01 15.02 -26.07
CA PRO A 153 13.27 14.64 -25.47
C PRO A 153 13.33 14.96 -23.97
N GLU A 154 12.69 16.05 -23.54
CA GLU A 154 12.53 16.45 -22.13
C GLU A 154 11.66 15.49 -21.29
N MET A 155 10.61 14.90 -21.86
CA MET A 155 9.75 13.90 -21.21
C MET A 155 10.42 12.53 -21.17
N LEU A 156 11.17 12.15 -22.22
CA LEU A 156 12.00 10.94 -22.22
C LEU A 156 13.16 11.08 -21.23
N GLU A 157 13.76 12.26 -21.15
CA GLU A 157 14.80 12.61 -20.18
C GLU A 157 14.22 12.67 -18.76
N GLN A 158 12.99 13.12 -18.56
CA GLN A 158 12.25 12.99 -17.30
C GLN A 158 11.98 11.54 -16.93
N ILE A 159 11.51 10.69 -17.85
CA ILE A 159 11.28 9.27 -17.58
C ILE A 159 12.60 8.55 -17.27
N MET A 160 13.66 8.84 -18.02
CA MET A 160 15.00 8.31 -17.74
C MET A 160 15.57 8.86 -16.42
N ALA A 161 15.28 10.10 -16.06
CA ALA A 161 15.65 10.69 -14.77
C ALA A 161 14.82 10.11 -13.61
N LEU A 162 13.55 9.77 -13.83
CA LEU A 162 12.69 9.08 -12.88
C LEU A 162 13.20 7.65 -12.64
N LEU A 163 13.53 6.92 -13.69
CA LEU A 163 14.18 5.61 -13.62
C LEU A 163 15.57 5.66 -12.97
N ALA A 164 16.28 6.79 -13.08
CA ALA A 164 17.57 7.02 -12.47
C ALA A 164 17.50 7.36 -10.96
N ASN A 165 16.35 7.77 -10.42
CA ASN A 165 16.26 8.27 -9.04
C ASN A 165 15.84 7.24 -7.96
N TYR A 166 15.22 6.09 -8.29
CA TYR A 166 15.52 4.76 -7.71
C TYR A 166 14.74 3.62 -8.40
N GLN A 167 15.35 2.43 -8.41
CA GLN A 167 14.96 1.11 -8.98
C GLN A 167 15.32 0.76 -10.44
N GLY A 168 15.98 1.66 -11.18
CA GLY A 168 16.75 1.26 -12.38
C GLY A 168 18.11 0.60 -12.10
N VAL A 169 18.49 0.44 -10.82
CA VAL A 169 19.84 -0.04 -10.39
C VAL A 169 19.78 -1.40 -9.68
N VAL A 170 18.65 -1.72 -9.04
CA VAL A 170 18.43 -3.01 -8.38
C VAL A 170 17.53 -3.83 -9.31
N PRO A 171 17.99 -4.97 -9.84
CA PRO A 171 17.21 -5.77 -10.77
C PRO A 171 16.01 -6.45 -10.08
N HIS A 172 15.14 -7.03 -10.90
CA HIS A 172 14.07 -7.93 -10.44
C HIS A 172 14.64 -9.24 -9.86
N GLY A 173 13.79 -9.95 -9.11
CA GLY A 173 14.07 -11.34 -8.73
C GLY A 173 15.16 -11.50 -7.67
N ASP A 174 15.71 -12.72 -7.60
CA ASP A 174 16.71 -13.14 -6.60
C ASP A 174 17.97 -12.25 -6.55
N GLU A 175 18.36 -11.64 -7.67
CA GLU A 175 19.51 -10.73 -7.70
C GLU A 175 19.19 -9.43 -6.96
N GLY A 176 17.99 -8.89 -7.17
CA GLY A 176 17.50 -7.72 -6.46
C GLY A 176 17.37 -7.97 -4.96
N ASP A 177 16.82 -9.13 -4.56
CA ASP A 177 16.71 -9.52 -3.15
C ASP A 177 18.09 -9.50 -2.47
N LYS A 178 19.09 -10.14 -3.09
CA LYS A 178 20.47 -10.18 -2.56
C LYS A 178 21.04 -8.78 -2.34
N ILE A 179 20.84 -7.88 -3.32
CA ILE A 179 21.31 -6.50 -3.22
C ILE A 179 20.58 -5.76 -2.11
N MET A 180 19.25 -5.88 -2.00
CA MET A 180 18.48 -5.21 -0.96
C MET A 180 18.84 -5.72 0.43
N ARG A 181 18.98 -7.04 0.61
CA ARG A 181 19.41 -7.63 1.87
C ARG A 181 20.82 -7.21 2.27
N SER A 182 21.73 -7.00 1.31
CA SER A 182 23.08 -6.52 1.59
C SER A 182 23.12 -5.09 2.15
N LYS A 183 22.04 -4.31 1.99
CA LYS A 183 21.90 -2.95 2.52
C LYS A 183 21.31 -2.93 3.94
N LEU A 184 20.73 -4.03 4.40
CA LEU A 184 20.16 -4.13 5.75
C LEU A 184 21.29 -4.20 6.77
N THR A 185 21.17 -3.41 7.84
CA THR A 185 22.05 -3.46 9.02
C THR A 185 21.35 -4.07 10.23
N THR A 186 20.04 -4.33 10.12
CA THR A 186 19.19 -4.94 11.15
C THR A 186 18.49 -6.20 10.63
N ASP A 187 17.98 -7.01 11.56
CA ASP A 187 17.17 -8.20 11.26
C ASP A 187 15.66 -7.89 11.20
N VAL A 188 15.25 -6.66 10.85
CA VAL A 188 13.83 -6.24 10.92
C VAL A 188 12.90 -7.12 10.06
N LEU A 189 13.39 -7.58 8.91
CA LEU A 189 12.65 -8.45 7.98
C LEU A 189 12.69 -9.94 8.35
N PHE A 190 13.27 -10.26 9.52
CA PHE A 190 13.32 -11.60 10.08
C PHE A 190 12.47 -11.64 11.36
N VAL A 191 11.47 -12.52 11.37
CA VAL A 191 10.54 -12.68 12.49
C VAL A 191 10.87 -13.92 13.31
N THR A 192 10.78 -13.76 14.62
CA THR A 192 10.87 -14.82 15.62
C THR A 192 9.86 -14.47 16.72
N ASP A 193 9.50 -15.43 17.57
CA ASP A 193 8.57 -15.19 18.68
C ASP A 193 9.05 -14.06 19.62
N GLU A 194 10.36 -13.90 19.79
CA GLU A 194 10.94 -12.81 20.58
C GLU A 194 10.93 -11.49 19.82
N SER A 195 11.35 -11.49 18.55
CA SER A 195 11.54 -10.26 17.78
C SER A 195 10.24 -9.52 17.47
N VAL A 196 9.08 -10.20 17.46
CA VAL A 196 7.76 -9.58 17.22
C VAL A 196 7.05 -9.09 18.49
N ARG A 197 7.60 -9.40 19.67
CA ARG A 197 7.06 -8.91 20.96
C ARG A 197 7.60 -7.54 21.34
N ARG A 198 8.70 -7.10 20.75
CA ARG A 198 9.23 -5.74 20.92
C ARG A 198 8.71 -4.80 19.84
N ARG A 199 8.71 -3.51 20.17
CA ARG A 199 8.58 -2.43 19.19
C ARG A 199 9.86 -2.37 18.34
N ILE A 200 9.72 -2.10 17.05
CA ILE A 200 10.88 -1.84 16.17
C ILE A 200 11.34 -0.38 16.31
N THR A 201 12.58 -0.10 15.92
CA THR A 201 13.17 1.24 15.95
C THR A 201 12.89 2.02 14.66
N PRO A 202 13.04 3.36 14.65
CA PRO A 202 12.96 4.15 13.42
C PRO A 202 13.96 3.70 12.33
N LEU A 203 15.16 3.23 12.70
CA LEU A 203 16.13 2.67 11.76
C LEU A 203 15.56 1.40 11.09
N GLU A 204 15.05 0.48 11.89
CA GLU A 204 14.42 -0.75 11.42
C GLU A 204 13.21 -0.46 10.51
N VAL A 205 12.41 0.55 10.82
CA VAL A 205 11.32 1.00 9.94
C VAL A 205 11.84 1.50 8.60
N ASN A 206 12.89 2.32 8.60
CA ASN A 206 13.44 2.86 7.36
C ASN A 206 14.03 1.74 6.47
N GLU A 207 14.68 0.75 7.07
CA GLU A 207 15.14 -0.45 6.36
C GLU A 207 13.98 -1.29 5.82
N TYR A 208 12.91 -1.47 6.62
CA TYR A 208 11.68 -2.13 6.19
C TYR A 208 11.08 -1.41 4.98
N LEU A 209 10.83 -0.11 5.08
CA LEU A 209 10.22 0.70 4.02
C LEU A 209 11.05 0.68 2.74
N SER A 210 12.38 0.75 2.85
CA SER A 210 13.28 0.67 1.70
C SER A 210 13.18 -0.68 0.98
N TYR A 211 13.15 -1.79 1.72
CA TYR A 211 12.94 -3.11 1.11
C TYR A 211 11.54 -3.24 0.53
N LEU A 212 10.51 -2.77 1.24
CA LEU A 212 9.12 -2.86 0.80
C LEU A 212 8.88 -2.07 -0.49
N ALA A 213 9.53 -0.91 -0.66
CA ALA A 213 9.51 -0.17 -1.92
C ALA A 213 10.07 -1.00 -3.07
N TRP A 214 11.18 -1.70 -2.85
CA TRP A 214 11.75 -2.60 -3.85
C TRP A 214 10.87 -3.81 -4.11
N ASN A 215 10.34 -4.46 -3.08
CA ASN A 215 9.42 -5.59 -3.21
C ASN A 215 8.15 -5.22 -3.98
N GLU A 216 7.62 -4.01 -3.75
CA GLU A 216 6.48 -3.46 -4.48
C GLU A 216 6.80 -3.32 -5.97
N TRP A 217 7.89 -2.64 -6.31
CA TRP A 217 8.35 -2.50 -7.69
C TRP A 217 8.65 -3.85 -8.34
N ASP A 218 9.28 -4.77 -7.62
CA ASP A 218 9.57 -6.12 -8.13
C ASP A 218 8.29 -6.85 -8.53
N ALA A 219 7.21 -6.66 -7.76
CA ALA A 219 5.91 -7.27 -8.00
C ALA A 219 5.01 -6.48 -8.98
N LEU A 220 5.19 -5.17 -9.12
CA LEU A 220 4.25 -4.26 -9.81
C LEU A 220 4.84 -3.43 -10.95
N ALA A 221 6.15 -3.37 -11.17
CA ALA A 221 6.76 -2.47 -12.17
C ALA A 221 6.16 -2.67 -13.58
N ALA A 222 5.88 -3.91 -13.98
CA ALA A 222 5.24 -4.21 -15.24
C ALA A 222 3.83 -3.57 -15.36
N ARG A 223 3.12 -3.39 -14.24
CA ARG A 223 1.80 -2.75 -14.21
C ARG A 223 1.85 -1.24 -14.45
N ALA A 224 2.98 -0.57 -14.24
CA ALA A 224 3.11 0.85 -14.59
C ALA A 224 2.86 1.11 -16.09
N THR A 225 2.93 0.06 -16.92
CA THR A 225 2.61 0.11 -18.36
C THR A 225 1.17 -0.30 -18.70
N GLU A 226 0.38 -0.79 -17.73
CA GLU A 226 -1.05 -1.05 -17.90
C GLU A 226 -1.76 0.29 -18.08
N GLY A 227 -2.18 0.58 -19.31
CA GLY A 227 -2.86 1.83 -19.67
C GLY A 227 -4.19 2.08 -18.96
N GLU A 228 -4.88 3.15 -19.37
CA GLU A 228 -6.21 3.51 -18.87
C GLU A 228 -7.22 2.36 -19.10
N SER A 229 -8.05 2.06 -18.09
CA SER A 229 -9.19 1.14 -18.27
C SER A 229 -10.35 1.86 -18.93
N GLY A 230 -10.96 1.25 -19.94
CA GLY A 230 -12.21 1.77 -20.52
C GLY A 230 -13.43 1.67 -19.59
N LEU A 231 -13.36 0.85 -18.53
CA LEU A 231 -14.48 0.62 -17.60
C LEU A 231 -14.31 1.35 -16.26
N ILE A 232 -13.13 1.27 -15.63
CA ILE A 232 -12.90 1.64 -14.24
C ILE A 232 -11.71 2.63 -14.10
N PRO A 233 -11.90 3.85 -13.55
CA PRO A 233 -10.84 4.86 -13.41
C PRO A 233 -9.82 4.47 -12.33
N ARG A 234 -8.81 3.68 -12.75
CA ARG A 234 -7.92 2.95 -11.84
C ARG A 234 -7.02 3.85 -11.02
N GLN A 235 -6.24 4.71 -11.69
CA GLN A 235 -5.27 5.56 -11.02
C GLN A 235 -5.94 6.43 -9.95
N GLU A 236 -7.13 6.95 -10.23
CA GLU A 236 -7.90 7.78 -9.33
C GLU A 236 -8.38 7.01 -8.09
N TYR A 237 -8.95 5.81 -8.28
CA TYR A 237 -9.42 5.04 -7.12
C TYR A 237 -8.26 4.48 -6.31
N GLU A 238 -7.14 4.11 -6.95
CA GLU A 238 -5.93 3.64 -6.28
C GLU A 238 -5.37 4.75 -5.40
N ALA A 239 -5.19 5.95 -5.95
CA ALA A 239 -4.74 7.11 -5.20
C ALA A 239 -5.66 7.42 -4.01
N LEU A 240 -6.98 7.43 -4.23
CA LEU A 240 -7.95 7.77 -3.18
C LEU A 240 -8.00 6.70 -2.08
N GLY A 241 -8.05 5.41 -2.45
CA GLY A 241 -8.11 4.30 -1.51
C GLY A 241 -6.81 4.13 -0.70
N ILE A 242 -5.66 4.21 -1.37
CA ILE A 242 -4.35 4.14 -0.71
C ILE A 242 -4.14 5.34 0.23
N LEU A 243 -4.51 6.56 -0.18
CA LEU A 243 -4.50 7.72 0.70
C LEU A 243 -5.38 7.51 1.94
N ASN A 244 -6.56 6.92 1.77
CA ASN A 244 -7.45 6.62 2.90
C ASN A 244 -6.83 5.63 3.90
N CYS A 245 -6.04 4.67 3.43
CA CYS A 245 -5.33 3.70 4.28
C CYS A 245 -4.40 4.40 5.28
N TRP A 246 -3.72 5.49 4.89
CA TRP A 246 -2.87 6.26 5.80
C TRP A 246 -3.66 6.81 7.00
N PHE A 247 -4.86 7.30 6.76
CA PHE A 247 -5.68 7.87 7.82
C PHE A 247 -6.37 6.80 8.68
N THR A 248 -6.62 5.61 8.14
CA THR A 248 -7.45 4.57 8.80
C THR A 248 -6.66 3.40 9.38
N PHE A 249 -5.80 2.75 8.59
CA PHE A 249 -5.23 1.44 8.94
C PHE A 249 -4.46 1.41 10.26
N PRO A 250 -3.60 2.40 10.59
CA PRO A 250 -2.88 2.31 11.84
C PRO A 250 -3.79 2.25 13.08
N GLU A 251 -4.93 2.95 13.05
CA GLU A 251 -5.93 2.89 14.12
C GLU A 251 -6.60 1.51 14.15
N TRP A 252 -7.02 1.00 12.99
CA TRP A 252 -7.68 -0.29 12.90
C TRP A 252 -6.78 -1.46 13.29
N ILE A 253 -5.50 -1.42 12.92
CA ILE A 253 -4.49 -2.42 13.31
C ILE A 253 -4.22 -2.36 14.82
N GLU A 254 -4.20 -1.16 15.40
CA GLU A 254 -4.11 -0.98 16.84
C GLU A 254 -5.33 -1.56 17.58
N LEU A 255 -6.56 -1.31 17.11
CA LEU A 255 -7.78 -1.87 17.69
C LEU A 255 -7.82 -3.40 17.59
N ILE A 256 -7.38 -3.98 16.46
CA ILE A 256 -7.23 -5.44 16.31
C ILE A 256 -6.26 -5.96 17.38
N GLU A 257 -5.07 -5.34 17.43
CA GLU A 257 -4.15 -5.30 18.56
C GLU A 257 -4.79 -5.50 19.94
N GLU A 258 -5.44 -4.44 20.39
CA GLU A 258 -6.00 -4.32 21.72
C GLU A 258 -7.05 -5.40 22.00
N ARG A 259 -7.79 -5.84 20.96
CA ARG A 259 -8.81 -6.87 21.07
C ARG A 259 -8.23 -8.27 21.29
N ILE A 260 -7.21 -8.66 20.53
CA ILE A 260 -6.74 -10.06 20.49
C ILE A 260 -5.35 -10.25 21.09
N GLY A 261 -4.65 -9.16 21.40
CA GLY A 261 -3.27 -9.16 21.89
C GLY A 261 -2.25 -9.65 20.86
N VAL A 262 -0.97 -9.62 21.25
CA VAL A 262 0.15 -10.03 20.39
C VAL A 262 0.02 -11.49 19.95
N ASP A 263 -0.36 -12.39 20.86
CA ASP A 263 -0.53 -13.81 20.55
C ASP A 263 -1.71 -14.05 19.60
N GLY A 264 -2.77 -13.27 19.75
CA GLY A 264 -3.91 -13.30 18.82
C GLY A 264 -3.53 -12.83 17.43
N MET A 265 -2.68 -11.81 17.28
CA MET A 265 -2.16 -11.37 15.97
C MET A 265 -1.36 -12.46 15.25
N ILE A 266 -0.53 -13.19 16.00
CA ILE A 266 0.22 -14.35 15.49
C ILE A 266 -0.75 -15.47 15.10
N ALA A 267 -1.71 -15.82 15.96
CA ALA A 267 -2.72 -16.84 15.66
C ALA A 267 -3.58 -16.47 14.45
N LEU A 268 -3.87 -15.18 14.27
CA LEU A 268 -4.59 -14.66 13.12
C LEU A 268 -3.80 -14.93 11.83
N GLY A 269 -2.52 -14.53 11.76
CA GLY A 269 -1.66 -14.82 10.60
C GLY A 269 -1.54 -16.32 10.29
N ALA A 270 -1.49 -17.17 11.33
CA ALA A 270 -1.40 -18.62 11.20
C ALA A 270 -2.63 -19.29 10.57
N ARG A 271 -3.76 -18.57 10.41
CA ARG A 271 -4.92 -19.07 9.65
C ARG A 271 -4.58 -19.34 8.19
N ALA A 272 -3.64 -18.59 7.59
CA ALA A 272 -3.15 -18.80 6.22
C ALA A 272 -2.59 -20.22 5.99
N LYS A 273 -2.14 -20.88 7.07
CA LYS A 273 -1.58 -22.23 7.01
C LYS A 273 -2.64 -23.34 7.08
N ASN A 274 -3.80 -23.01 7.67
CA ASN A 274 -4.80 -23.98 8.08
C ASN A 274 -6.11 -23.85 7.29
N GLU A 275 -6.31 -22.76 6.56
CA GLU A 275 -7.53 -22.49 5.80
C GLU A 275 -7.24 -22.28 4.32
N ILE A 276 -8.16 -22.75 3.49
CA ILE A 276 -8.24 -22.41 2.06
C ILE A 276 -9.46 -21.53 1.81
N GLY A 277 -9.48 -20.82 0.67
CA GLY A 277 -10.52 -19.85 0.38
C GLY A 277 -10.56 -18.76 1.45
N THR A 278 -9.38 -18.28 1.88
CA THR A 278 -9.22 -17.26 2.92
C THR A 278 -8.44 -16.07 2.38
N LYS A 279 -8.94 -14.86 2.66
CA LYS A 279 -8.23 -13.62 2.38
C LYS A 279 -7.18 -13.29 3.45
N ILE A 280 -7.01 -14.10 4.50
CA ILE A 280 -5.82 -14.03 5.35
C ILE A 280 -4.70 -14.76 4.60
N ASN A 281 -4.05 -14.04 3.69
CA ASN A 281 -3.04 -14.54 2.77
C ASN A 281 -1.90 -13.52 2.58
N LEU A 282 -0.94 -13.82 1.70
CA LEU A 282 0.22 -12.96 1.44
C LEU A 282 -0.19 -11.55 0.98
N LEU A 283 -1.11 -11.44 0.02
CA LEU A 283 -1.53 -10.16 -0.52
C LEU A 283 -2.10 -9.23 0.57
N HIS A 284 -2.97 -9.76 1.43
CA HIS A 284 -3.59 -8.94 2.45
C HIS A 284 -2.60 -8.61 3.57
N ALA A 285 -1.70 -9.53 3.95
CA ALA A 285 -0.60 -9.22 4.88
C ALA A 285 0.37 -8.17 4.32
N TRP A 286 0.67 -8.25 3.03
CA TRP A 286 1.45 -7.26 2.29
C TRP A 286 0.74 -5.90 2.26
N ALA A 287 -0.57 -5.87 1.99
CA ALA A 287 -1.35 -4.63 1.98
C ALA A 287 -1.40 -3.93 3.35
N LEU A 288 -1.45 -4.69 4.46
CA LEU A 288 -1.33 -4.09 5.81
C LEU A 288 -0.02 -3.34 5.99
N ALA A 289 1.07 -3.79 5.36
CA ALA A 289 2.35 -3.11 5.37
C ALA A 289 2.39 -1.97 4.32
N CYS A 290 2.12 -2.25 3.05
CA CYS A 290 2.40 -1.31 1.97
C CYS A 290 1.42 -0.14 1.90
N SER A 291 0.11 -0.41 1.94
CA SER A 291 -0.92 0.56 1.62
C SER A 291 -0.93 1.81 2.52
N PRO A 292 -0.83 1.73 3.87
CA PRO A 292 -0.83 2.94 4.70
C PRO A 292 0.40 3.84 4.47
N PHE A 293 1.57 3.28 4.16
CA PHE A 293 2.79 4.08 3.99
C PHE A 293 2.95 4.59 2.56
N PHE A 294 2.44 3.86 1.57
CA PHE A 294 2.20 4.44 0.26
C PHE A 294 1.23 5.63 0.37
N GLY A 295 0.13 5.46 1.12
CA GLY A 295 -0.84 6.53 1.40
C GLY A 295 -0.22 7.75 2.06
N ARG A 296 0.76 7.53 2.95
CA ARG A 296 1.56 8.60 3.54
C ARG A 296 2.39 9.34 2.49
N GLY A 297 3.02 8.62 1.56
CA GLY A 297 3.72 9.20 0.42
C GLY A 297 2.81 10.09 -0.42
N ILE A 298 1.60 9.63 -0.73
CA ILE A 298 0.57 10.44 -1.42
C ILE A 298 0.19 11.68 -0.59
N ALA A 299 -0.04 11.53 0.72
CA ALA A 299 -0.40 12.66 1.58
C ALA A 299 0.68 13.76 1.59
N ILE A 300 1.96 13.39 1.54
CA ILE A 300 3.09 14.33 1.45
C ILE A 300 3.12 15.02 0.09
N GLU A 301 2.97 14.26 -1.01
CA GLU A 301 2.93 14.79 -2.38
C GLU A 301 1.76 15.78 -2.60
N LEU A 302 0.60 15.50 -1.97
CA LEU A 302 -0.55 16.41 -1.98
C LEU A 302 -0.39 17.59 -1.01
N GLY A 303 0.70 17.66 -0.23
CA GLY A 303 0.97 18.73 0.72
C GLY A 303 0.07 18.73 1.96
N LEU A 304 -0.52 17.59 2.30
CA LEU A 304 -1.40 17.47 3.47
C LEU A 304 -0.60 17.57 4.76
N HIS A 305 0.52 16.85 4.86
CA HIS A 305 1.42 16.84 6.02
C HIS A 305 2.89 16.70 5.60
N ASP A 306 3.83 16.94 6.52
CA ASP A 306 5.27 16.77 6.30
C ASP A 306 5.77 15.33 6.56
N ALA A 307 7.05 15.10 6.27
CA ALA A 307 7.72 13.81 6.47
C ALA A 307 8.00 13.45 7.94
N ALA A 308 7.71 14.30 8.92
CA ALA A 308 7.80 13.94 10.34
C ALA A 308 6.42 13.55 10.90
N TYR A 309 5.34 13.99 10.26
CA TYR A 309 3.98 13.72 10.69
C TYR A 309 3.69 12.22 10.81
N GLY A 310 3.19 11.82 11.99
CA GLY A 310 2.81 10.44 12.29
C GLY A 310 3.96 9.43 12.24
N ALA A 311 5.24 9.85 12.33
CA ALA A 311 6.39 8.94 12.28
C ALA A 311 6.28 7.77 13.27
N ASP A 312 5.83 8.06 14.49
CA ASP A 312 5.59 7.04 15.52
C ASP A 312 4.50 6.04 15.15
N ARG A 313 3.43 6.52 14.50
CA ARG A 313 2.31 5.72 14.01
C ARG A 313 2.80 4.70 12.97
N VAL A 314 3.79 5.07 12.15
CA VAL A 314 4.45 4.17 11.19
C VAL A 314 5.18 3.04 11.94
N VAL A 315 6.01 3.39 12.93
CA VAL A 315 6.76 2.43 13.74
C VAL A 315 5.84 1.44 14.46
N ASP A 316 4.78 1.98 15.06
CA ASP A 316 3.79 1.23 15.81
C ASP A 316 2.98 0.28 14.91
N SER A 317 2.65 0.71 13.69
CA SER A 317 1.93 -0.11 12.71
C SER A 317 2.78 -1.25 12.17
N LEU A 318 4.01 -0.98 11.70
CA LEU A 318 4.90 -2.02 11.18
C LEU A 318 5.31 -3.03 12.26
N SER A 319 5.46 -2.59 13.52
CA SER A 319 5.65 -3.51 14.66
C SER A 319 4.52 -4.54 14.74
N ARG A 320 3.27 -4.10 14.57
CA ARG A 320 2.07 -4.95 14.62
C ARG A 320 1.97 -5.87 13.41
N VAL A 321 2.24 -5.37 12.21
CA VAL A 321 2.19 -6.17 10.97
C VAL A 321 3.21 -7.32 11.01
N ARG A 322 4.40 -7.14 11.60
CA ARG A 322 5.37 -8.23 11.79
C ARG A 322 4.82 -9.42 12.58
N ARG A 323 3.85 -9.20 13.48
CA ARG A 323 3.19 -10.28 14.25
C ARG A 323 2.32 -11.16 13.36
N VAL A 324 1.66 -10.57 12.35
CA VAL A 324 0.92 -11.32 11.33
C VAL A 324 1.87 -12.20 10.53
N TYR A 325 3.02 -11.66 10.10
CA TYR A 325 4.04 -12.43 9.37
C TYR A 325 4.65 -13.55 10.21
N GLN A 326 4.83 -13.36 11.52
CA GLN A 326 5.26 -14.45 12.41
C GLN A 326 4.25 -15.61 12.39
N GLY A 327 2.95 -15.31 12.41
CA GLY A 327 1.90 -16.33 12.26
C GLY A 327 1.91 -17.01 10.90
N LEU A 328 2.02 -16.22 9.84
CA LEU A 328 1.95 -16.66 8.45
C LEU A 328 3.12 -17.59 8.09
N TRP A 329 4.35 -17.26 8.50
CA TRP A 329 5.55 -18.04 8.18
C TRP A 329 6.05 -18.96 9.30
N ASN A 330 5.60 -18.77 10.54
CA ASN A 330 6.15 -19.44 11.72
C ASN A 330 7.66 -19.20 11.91
N GLY A 331 8.10 -17.97 11.62
CA GLY A 331 9.50 -17.52 11.76
C GLY A 331 10.25 -17.33 10.43
N GLY A 332 11.42 -16.70 10.52
CA GLY A 332 12.32 -16.45 9.38
C GLY A 332 11.98 -15.19 8.60
N GLU A 333 12.31 -15.17 7.32
CA GLU A 333 12.08 -14.03 6.42
C GLU A 333 10.58 -13.77 6.18
N ILE A 334 10.19 -12.50 6.02
CA ILE A 334 8.77 -12.14 5.87
C ILE A 334 8.24 -12.06 4.44
N TYR A 335 9.11 -11.98 3.42
CA TYR A 335 8.70 -11.85 2.02
C TYR A 335 9.09 -13.07 1.19
N THR A 336 8.27 -13.37 0.18
CA THR A 336 8.54 -14.45 -0.79
C THR A 336 9.83 -14.25 -1.56
N SER A 337 10.20 -13.01 -1.90
CA SER A 337 11.48 -12.67 -2.57
C SER A 337 12.71 -13.14 -1.77
N MET A 338 12.60 -13.17 -0.44
CA MET A 338 13.66 -13.66 0.46
C MET A 338 13.70 -15.19 0.58
N LYS A 339 12.67 -15.87 0.03
CA LYS A 339 12.46 -17.32 0.07
C LYS A 339 12.52 -17.95 -1.32
N GLY A 340 13.18 -17.29 -2.28
CA GLY A 340 13.27 -17.76 -3.67
C GLY A 340 11.91 -17.84 -4.35
N TYR A 341 11.01 -16.89 -4.00
CA TYR A 341 9.65 -16.78 -4.52
C TYR A 341 8.79 -18.05 -4.29
N ARG A 342 9.04 -18.77 -3.19
CA ARG A 342 8.21 -19.90 -2.75
C ARG A 342 7.25 -19.46 -1.66
N ALA A 343 5.96 -19.63 -1.92
CA ALA A 343 4.85 -19.32 -1.03
C ALA A 343 4.26 -20.59 -0.40
N GLU A 344 5.08 -21.41 0.26
CA GLU A 344 4.63 -22.66 0.89
C GLU A 344 3.97 -22.39 2.26
N LEU A 345 2.74 -21.86 2.23
CA LEU A 345 1.99 -21.44 3.43
C LEU A 345 1.25 -22.59 4.11
N LEU A 346 0.53 -23.39 3.32
CA LEU A 346 -0.38 -24.42 3.80
C LEU A 346 0.38 -25.56 4.50
N GLU A 347 -0.20 -26.04 5.59
CA GLU A 347 0.28 -27.24 6.29
C GLU A 347 0.21 -28.48 5.39
N ARG A 348 1.12 -29.43 5.62
CA ARG A 348 1.25 -30.64 4.80
C ARG A 348 -0.05 -31.44 4.69
N SER A 349 -0.89 -31.42 5.73
CA SER A 349 -2.20 -32.09 5.73
C SER A 349 -3.14 -31.61 4.61
N TRP A 350 -3.03 -30.36 4.17
CA TRP A 350 -3.79 -29.86 3.02
C TRP A 350 -3.32 -30.48 1.72
N ILE A 351 -2.00 -30.62 1.55
CA ILE A 351 -1.42 -31.23 0.36
C ILE A 351 -1.83 -32.70 0.26
N ASP A 352 -1.78 -33.43 1.38
CA ASP A 352 -2.22 -34.83 1.44
C ASP A 352 -3.73 -34.95 1.13
N ARG A 353 -4.56 -34.00 1.60
CA ARG A 353 -5.99 -33.94 1.25
C ARG A 353 -6.21 -33.67 -0.23
N PHE A 354 -5.50 -32.70 -0.83
CA PHE A 354 -5.59 -32.44 -2.26
C PHE A 354 -5.23 -33.68 -3.08
N VAL A 355 -4.18 -34.41 -2.68
CA VAL A 355 -3.77 -35.66 -3.35
C VAL A 355 -4.87 -36.70 -3.27
N SER A 356 -5.54 -36.84 -2.11
CA SER A 356 -6.68 -37.75 -1.94
C SER A 356 -7.87 -37.39 -2.83
N ASP A 357 -8.16 -36.09 -2.96
CA ASP A 357 -9.33 -35.58 -3.68
C ASP A 357 -9.03 -35.28 -5.17
N ARG A 358 -7.85 -35.70 -5.67
CA ARG A 358 -7.37 -35.40 -7.01
C ARG A 358 -8.24 -36.02 -8.10
N ILE A 359 -8.67 -35.18 -9.04
CA ILE A 359 -9.29 -35.54 -10.32
C ILE A 359 -8.20 -35.52 -11.39
N ALA A 360 -8.05 -36.59 -12.16
CA ALA A 360 -7.13 -36.63 -13.28
C ALA A 360 -7.69 -35.85 -14.49
N LEU A 361 -6.81 -35.17 -15.25
CA LEU A 361 -7.17 -34.48 -16.49
C LEU A 361 -6.64 -35.30 -17.68
N ASP A 362 -7.32 -36.42 -17.97
CA ASP A 362 -6.80 -37.46 -18.87
C ASP A 362 -7.04 -37.18 -20.37
N ASN A 363 -7.99 -36.31 -20.69
CA ASN A 363 -8.36 -35.95 -22.07
C ASN A 363 -8.57 -34.44 -22.23
N ASP A 364 -8.66 -34.00 -23.48
CA ASP A 364 -8.77 -32.58 -23.83
C ASP A 364 -10.08 -31.96 -23.31
N ALA A 365 -11.19 -32.69 -23.28
CA ALA A 365 -12.47 -32.16 -22.79
C ALA A 365 -12.46 -31.85 -21.28
N ASP A 366 -11.79 -32.69 -20.48
CA ASP A 366 -11.61 -32.47 -19.04
C ASP A 366 -10.69 -31.27 -18.80
N ARG A 367 -9.62 -31.14 -19.60
CA ARG A 367 -8.71 -29.99 -19.58
C ARG A 367 -9.42 -28.69 -19.92
N ASP A 368 -10.19 -28.69 -21.01
CA ASP A 368 -10.98 -27.53 -21.44
C ASP A 368 -12.01 -27.13 -20.38
N THR A 369 -12.67 -28.11 -19.75
CA THR A 369 -13.65 -27.86 -18.67
C THR A 369 -12.99 -27.15 -17.50
N PHE A 370 -11.84 -27.65 -17.02
CA PHE A 370 -11.10 -27.03 -15.94
C PHE A 370 -10.56 -25.64 -16.34
N GLN A 371 -9.92 -25.54 -17.50
CA GLN A 371 -9.31 -24.32 -18.00
C GLN A 371 -10.33 -23.18 -18.07
N LEU A 372 -11.49 -23.45 -18.67
CA LEU A 372 -12.57 -22.45 -18.78
C LEU A 372 -13.19 -22.12 -17.43
N PHE A 373 -13.29 -23.08 -16.51
CA PHE A 373 -13.77 -22.83 -15.15
C PHE A 373 -12.82 -21.93 -14.37
N ASN A 374 -11.52 -22.25 -14.36
CA ASN A 374 -10.46 -21.45 -13.76
C ASN A 374 -10.50 -20.00 -14.27
N ALA A 375 -10.44 -19.82 -15.59
CA ALA A 375 -10.43 -18.50 -16.21
C ALA A 375 -11.70 -17.68 -15.90
N SER A 376 -12.88 -18.33 -15.90
CA SER A 376 -14.15 -17.65 -15.60
C SER A 376 -14.24 -17.23 -14.13
N THR A 377 -13.75 -18.06 -13.20
CA THR A 377 -13.69 -17.69 -11.78
C THR A 377 -12.80 -16.48 -11.56
N GLU A 378 -11.59 -16.47 -12.14
CA GLU A 378 -10.64 -15.35 -11.99
C GLU A 378 -11.21 -14.06 -12.55
N LEU A 379 -11.82 -14.13 -13.74
CA LEU A 379 -12.41 -12.96 -14.39
C LEU A 379 -13.53 -12.35 -13.52
N LEU A 380 -14.42 -13.16 -12.96
CA LEU A 380 -15.45 -12.68 -12.05
C LEU A 380 -14.83 -12.14 -10.76
N GLY A 381 -13.83 -12.82 -10.20
CA GLY A 381 -13.10 -12.37 -9.02
C GLY A 381 -12.53 -10.98 -9.22
N PHE A 382 -11.89 -10.70 -10.35
CA PHE A 382 -11.37 -9.38 -10.68
C PHE A 382 -12.45 -8.32 -10.86
N LEU A 383 -13.54 -8.67 -11.53
CA LEU A 383 -14.65 -7.75 -11.77
C LEU A 383 -15.37 -7.37 -10.47
N LEU A 384 -15.62 -8.34 -9.59
CA LEU A 384 -16.21 -8.11 -8.26
C LEU A 384 -15.34 -7.18 -7.42
N HIS A 385 -14.04 -7.21 -7.62
CA HIS A 385 -13.09 -6.42 -6.87
C HIS A 385 -12.58 -5.19 -7.65
N PHE A 386 -13.30 -4.70 -8.66
CA PHE A 386 -12.96 -3.45 -9.36
C PHE A 386 -11.56 -3.42 -9.99
N ASP A 387 -11.12 -4.53 -10.57
CA ASP A 387 -9.78 -4.71 -11.18
C ASP A 387 -8.63 -4.73 -10.14
N ASN A 388 -8.96 -4.98 -8.87
CA ASN A 388 -8.04 -5.19 -7.76
C ASN A 388 -7.74 -6.69 -7.57
N ARG A 389 -6.48 -7.00 -7.27
CA ARG A 389 -5.97 -8.35 -7.01
C ARG A 389 -6.56 -9.03 -5.77
N LEU A 390 -7.21 -8.32 -4.85
CA LEU A 390 -7.74 -8.96 -3.62
C LEU A 390 -8.80 -10.06 -3.87
N GLY A 391 -9.30 -10.17 -5.10
CA GLY A 391 -10.12 -11.30 -5.55
C GLY A 391 -9.34 -12.61 -5.75
N LEU A 392 -8.01 -12.62 -5.62
CA LEU A 392 -7.15 -13.79 -5.82
C LEU A 392 -6.19 -14.04 -4.65
N GLY A 393 -5.70 -15.27 -4.55
CA GLY A 393 -4.64 -15.68 -3.64
C GLY A 393 -3.95 -16.96 -4.10
N ASP A 394 -2.85 -16.84 -4.85
CA ASP A 394 -2.01 -17.99 -5.22
C ASP A 394 -0.97 -18.31 -4.14
N SER A 395 -0.66 -19.59 -3.96
CA SER A 395 0.41 -20.08 -3.09
C SER A 395 1.03 -21.39 -3.61
N GLY A 396 2.20 -21.74 -3.07
CA GLY A 396 3.05 -22.84 -3.53
C GLY A 396 4.34 -22.36 -4.18
N PRO A 397 5.02 -23.18 -5.00
CA PRO A 397 4.69 -24.58 -5.29
C PRO A 397 4.93 -25.50 -4.07
N TYR A 398 3.94 -26.31 -3.72
CA TYR A 398 4.01 -27.29 -2.63
C TYR A 398 4.53 -28.63 -3.15
N PRO A 399 5.62 -29.21 -2.60
CA PRO A 399 6.15 -30.48 -3.09
C PRO A 399 5.22 -31.66 -2.78
N THR A 400 5.12 -32.61 -3.72
CA THR A 400 4.40 -33.89 -3.54
C THR A 400 5.39 -35.06 -3.44
N ASP A 401 4.96 -36.18 -2.85
CA ASP A 401 5.84 -37.34 -2.59
C ASP A 401 6.33 -38.05 -3.87
N ASP A 402 5.61 -37.88 -4.98
CA ASP A 402 6.00 -38.39 -6.30
C ASP A 402 7.05 -37.51 -7.01
N GLY A 403 7.54 -36.45 -6.34
CA GLY A 403 8.51 -35.51 -6.87
C GLY A 403 7.90 -34.42 -7.77
N GLY A 404 6.57 -34.37 -7.89
CA GLY A 404 5.84 -33.27 -8.49
C GLY A 404 5.62 -32.09 -7.52
N PHE A 405 4.67 -31.24 -7.86
CA PHE A 405 4.23 -30.16 -6.97
C PHE A 405 2.78 -29.74 -7.23
N VAL A 406 2.22 -28.98 -6.29
CA VAL A 406 0.89 -28.37 -6.35
C VAL A 406 1.00 -26.85 -6.30
N ILE A 407 0.26 -26.16 -7.16
CA ILE A 407 -0.04 -24.72 -7.01
C ILE A 407 -1.47 -24.60 -6.53
N VAL A 408 -1.72 -23.78 -5.52
CA VAL A 408 -3.06 -23.56 -4.97
C VAL A 408 -3.48 -22.14 -5.27
N ARG A 409 -4.64 -21.97 -5.93
CA ARG A 409 -5.26 -20.70 -6.25
C ARG A 409 -6.58 -20.55 -5.51
N ASP A 410 -6.71 -19.52 -4.70
CA ASP A 410 -7.98 -19.08 -4.16
C ASP A 410 -8.56 -17.95 -5.01
N VAL A 411 -9.84 -18.05 -5.36
CA VAL A 411 -10.59 -17.03 -6.10
C VAL A 411 -11.86 -16.66 -5.34
N PHE A 412 -12.01 -15.39 -5.01
CA PHE A 412 -13.15 -14.85 -4.26
C PHE A 412 -14.19 -14.30 -5.23
N ILE A 413 -15.34 -14.97 -5.33
CA ILE A 413 -16.37 -14.67 -6.34
C ILE A 413 -17.69 -14.14 -5.76
N ASN A 414 -17.75 -13.97 -4.43
CA ASN A 414 -18.84 -13.31 -3.73
C ASN A 414 -18.30 -12.64 -2.45
N GLU A 415 -18.74 -11.43 -2.14
CA GLU A 415 -18.32 -10.69 -0.95
C GLU A 415 -19.41 -9.70 -0.52
N LYS A 416 -20.28 -10.15 0.40
CA LYS A 416 -21.45 -9.39 0.90
C LYS A 416 -21.09 -8.03 1.51
N ALA A 417 -19.83 -7.80 1.87
CA ALA A 417 -19.37 -6.49 2.33
C ALA A 417 -19.43 -5.41 1.23
N TYR A 418 -19.47 -5.77 -0.05
CA TYR A 418 -19.53 -4.80 -1.14
C TYR A 418 -20.97 -4.50 -1.57
N PRO A 419 -21.38 -3.22 -1.66
CA PRO A 419 -22.74 -2.85 -2.07
C PRO A 419 -23.15 -3.31 -3.47
N TRP A 420 -22.20 -3.62 -4.35
CA TRP A 420 -22.45 -4.10 -5.71
C TRP A 420 -22.39 -5.64 -5.84
N SER A 421 -22.17 -6.36 -4.74
CA SER A 421 -22.11 -7.84 -4.70
C SER A 421 -23.48 -8.52 -4.61
N ASP A 422 -24.57 -7.75 -4.52
CA ASP A 422 -25.96 -8.24 -4.62
C ASP A 422 -26.18 -9.12 -5.86
N VAL A 423 -25.50 -8.83 -6.97
CA VAL A 423 -25.59 -9.63 -8.20
C VAL A 423 -24.86 -10.98 -8.11
N THR A 424 -23.95 -11.15 -7.13
CA THR A 424 -23.22 -12.39 -6.87
C THR A 424 -23.88 -13.25 -5.78
N GLU A 425 -25.05 -12.84 -5.27
CA GLU A 425 -25.81 -13.62 -4.30
C GLU A 425 -26.15 -15.01 -4.86
N GLY A 426 -25.93 -16.04 -4.04
CA GLY A 426 -26.11 -17.45 -4.44
C GLY A 426 -24.85 -18.12 -5.00
N LEU A 427 -23.79 -17.37 -5.32
CA LEU A 427 -22.46 -17.95 -5.54
C LEU A 427 -21.75 -18.23 -4.21
N PRO A 428 -20.86 -19.23 -4.15
CA PRO A 428 -20.01 -19.43 -2.99
C PRO A 428 -19.09 -18.22 -2.79
N TYR A 429 -18.70 -17.95 -1.54
CA TYR A 429 -17.70 -16.93 -1.20
C TYR A 429 -16.40 -17.09 -2.00
N ALA A 430 -15.85 -18.31 -2.01
CA ALA A 430 -14.58 -18.60 -2.69
C ALA A 430 -14.57 -19.97 -3.37
N VAL A 431 -13.73 -20.08 -4.39
CA VAL A 431 -13.32 -21.32 -5.05
C VAL A 431 -11.82 -21.51 -4.81
N THR A 432 -11.41 -22.69 -4.38
CA THR A 432 -9.98 -23.07 -4.28
C THR A 432 -9.65 -24.10 -5.35
N LEU A 433 -8.61 -23.86 -6.15
CA LEU A 433 -8.12 -24.75 -7.20
C LEU A 433 -6.71 -25.22 -6.85
N ALA A 434 -6.55 -26.50 -6.49
CA ALA A 434 -5.26 -27.13 -6.31
C ALA A 434 -4.85 -27.85 -7.61
N MET A 435 -3.84 -27.32 -8.30
CA MET A 435 -3.37 -27.79 -9.61
C MET A 435 -2.11 -28.65 -9.47
N PHE A 436 -2.15 -29.87 -9.99
CA PHE A 436 -1.05 -30.84 -9.91
C PHE A 436 -0.14 -30.78 -11.13
N PHE A 437 1.16 -30.76 -10.88
CA PHE A 437 2.22 -30.78 -11.88
C PHE A 437 3.10 -32.02 -11.65
N PRO A 438 3.38 -32.82 -12.70
CA PRO A 438 4.24 -33.99 -12.57
C PRO A 438 5.70 -33.61 -12.30
N PRO A 439 6.54 -34.55 -11.84
CA PRO A 439 7.99 -34.33 -11.76
C PRO A 439 8.59 -34.02 -13.14
N ASN A 440 9.72 -33.31 -13.16
CA ASN A 440 10.54 -33.05 -14.36
C ASN A 440 9.81 -32.30 -15.50
N THR A 441 8.83 -31.45 -15.19
CA THR A 441 8.19 -30.58 -16.19
C THR A 441 9.14 -29.54 -16.79
N GLY A 442 10.22 -29.20 -16.07
CA GLY A 442 11.10 -28.08 -16.43
C GLY A 442 10.47 -26.70 -16.20
N LEU A 443 9.30 -26.64 -15.55
CA LEU A 443 8.61 -25.40 -15.24
C LEU A 443 9.28 -24.71 -14.04
N GLU A 444 9.80 -23.51 -14.25
CA GLU A 444 10.20 -22.63 -13.15
C GLU A 444 8.94 -21.92 -12.64
N VAL A 445 8.77 -21.82 -11.32
CA VAL A 445 7.57 -21.25 -10.68
C VAL A 445 8.01 -20.26 -9.61
N SER A 446 7.41 -19.08 -9.62
CA SER A 446 7.58 -18.04 -8.62
C SER A 446 6.21 -17.52 -8.19
N VAL A 447 6.01 -17.34 -6.89
CA VAL A 447 4.84 -16.67 -6.31
C VAL A 447 5.31 -15.43 -5.57
N THR A 448 4.77 -14.26 -5.93
CA THR A 448 5.12 -12.99 -5.29
C THR A 448 4.24 -12.71 -4.06
N ASP A 449 4.61 -11.71 -3.25
CA ASP A 449 3.83 -11.31 -2.06
C ASP A 449 2.42 -10.77 -2.39
N LEU A 450 2.16 -10.42 -3.65
CA LEU A 450 0.81 -10.12 -4.15
C LEU A 450 -0.04 -11.37 -4.39
N SER A 451 0.48 -12.56 -4.04
CA SER A 451 -0.17 -13.85 -4.28
C SER A 451 -0.42 -14.11 -5.77
N ASN A 452 0.55 -13.74 -6.61
CA ASN A 452 0.54 -13.96 -8.05
C ASN A 452 1.54 -15.03 -8.44
N VAL A 453 1.10 -16.06 -9.16
CA VAL A 453 2.00 -17.02 -9.77
C VAL A 453 2.53 -16.55 -11.13
N PHE A 454 3.83 -16.70 -11.33
CA PHE A 454 4.50 -16.59 -12.62
C PHE A 454 5.29 -17.86 -12.89
N THR A 455 5.36 -18.24 -14.16
CA THR A 455 6.07 -19.44 -14.58
C THR A 455 6.93 -19.20 -15.81
N ASN A 456 7.93 -20.05 -16.01
CA ASN A 456 8.71 -20.12 -17.25
C ASN A 456 8.75 -21.58 -17.75
N PRO A 457 8.18 -21.90 -18.93
CA PRO A 457 7.42 -21.01 -19.82
C PRO A 457 6.15 -20.43 -19.15
N ALA A 458 5.65 -19.30 -19.64
CA ALA A 458 4.56 -18.57 -18.99
C ALA A 458 3.18 -19.23 -19.12
N ASN A 459 3.00 -20.09 -20.12
CA ASN A 459 1.78 -20.90 -20.23
C ASN A 459 1.98 -22.23 -19.50
N TYR A 460 1.56 -22.29 -18.24
CA TYR A 460 1.71 -23.47 -17.40
C TYR A 460 0.54 -24.46 -17.50
N LEU A 461 -0.63 -24.04 -18.00
CA LEU A 461 -1.83 -24.88 -18.04
C LEU A 461 -1.63 -26.22 -18.77
N PRO A 462 -0.87 -26.31 -19.88
CA PRO A 462 -0.58 -27.59 -20.52
C PRO A 462 0.16 -28.60 -19.62
N PHE A 463 0.84 -28.13 -18.58
CA PHE A 463 1.60 -28.97 -17.65
C PHE A 463 0.74 -29.51 -16.49
N VAL A 464 -0.49 -29.01 -16.32
CA VAL A 464 -1.41 -29.50 -15.28
C VAL A 464 -1.89 -30.91 -15.65
N ASN A 465 -1.77 -31.89 -14.76
CA ASN A 465 -2.21 -33.28 -15.02
C ASN A 465 -3.28 -33.78 -14.03
N GLY A 466 -3.73 -32.91 -13.14
CA GLY A 466 -4.83 -33.21 -12.23
C GLY A 466 -5.19 -31.98 -11.40
N VAL A 467 -6.37 -31.99 -10.81
CA VAL A 467 -6.90 -30.89 -9.99
C VAL A 467 -7.69 -31.41 -8.81
N ALA A 468 -7.69 -30.68 -7.70
CA ALA A 468 -8.69 -30.81 -6.64
C ALA A 468 -9.33 -29.45 -6.41
N VAL A 469 -10.67 -29.37 -6.46
CA VAL A 469 -11.40 -28.09 -6.46
C VAL A 469 -12.39 -28.06 -5.31
N TYR A 470 -12.42 -26.95 -4.58
CA TYR A 470 -13.26 -26.75 -3.41
C TYR A 470 -14.07 -25.46 -3.50
N THR A 471 -15.21 -25.42 -2.83
CA THR A 471 -15.97 -24.19 -2.59
C THR A 471 -16.14 -23.93 -1.10
N ARG A 472 -15.92 -22.68 -0.71
CA ARG A 472 -16.26 -22.15 0.60
C ARG A 472 -17.53 -21.32 0.44
N GLN A 473 -18.61 -21.72 1.10
CA GLN A 473 -19.94 -21.13 0.84
C GLN A 473 -20.04 -19.70 1.35
N GLU A 474 -19.53 -19.45 2.55
CA GLU A 474 -19.47 -18.16 3.23
C GLU A 474 -18.05 -17.92 3.78
N PHE A 475 -17.68 -16.67 4.04
CA PHE A 475 -16.32 -16.32 4.50
C PHE A 475 -15.91 -17.00 5.81
N ASP A 476 -16.88 -17.42 6.63
CA ASP A 476 -16.73 -18.08 7.93
C ASP A 476 -17.15 -19.56 7.92
N THR A 477 -17.45 -20.14 6.74
CA THR A 477 -17.72 -21.58 6.62
C THR A 477 -16.56 -22.37 7.25
N PRO A 478 -16.83 -23.29 8.21
CA PRO A 478 -15.80 -24.13 8.81
C PRO A 478 -15.07 -24.99 7.76
N MET A 479 -13.76 -25.22 7.95
CA MET A 479 -12.95 -26.03 7.01
C MET A 479 -13.41 -27.49 6.89
N SER A 480 -14.18 -27.99 7.85
CA SER A 480 -14.83 -29.31 7.79
C SER A 480 -16.00 -29.36 6.81
N ASP A 481 -16.58 -28.21 6.49
CA ASP A 481 -17.87 -28.09 5.79
C ASP A 481 -17.70 -27.58 4.34
N ILE A 482 -16.46 -27.38 3.89
CA ILE A 482 -16.16 -27.05 2.50
C ILE A 482 -16.56 -28.20 1.57
N LYS A 483 -16.95 -27.86 0.34
CA LYS A 483 -17.45 -28.84 -0.63
C LYS A 483 -16.45 -29.04 -1.76
N THR A 484 -16.12 -30.29 -2.07
CA THR A 484 -15.37 -30.66 -3.29
C THR A 484 -16.26 -30.53 -4.52
N LEU A 485 -15.68 -30.16 -5.66
CA LEU A 485 -16.38 -30.11 -6.95
C LEU A 485 -15.87 -31.20 -7.90
N THR A 486 -16.80 -31.84 -8.61
CA THR A 486 -16.50 -32.66 -9.79
C THR A 486 -16.37 -31.79 -11.05
N LEU A 487 -15.89 -32.35 -12.17
CA LEU A 487 -15.89 -31.66 -13.47
C LEU A 487 -17.29 -31.21 -13.92
N SER A 488 -18.32 -32.01 -13.62
CA SER A 488 -19.71 -31.62 -13.91
C SER A 488 -20.17 -30.44 -13.06
N ASP A 489 -19.76 -30.38 -11.79
CA ASP A 489 -20.08 -29.25 -10.92
C ASP A 489 -19.36 -27.98 -11.39
N MET A 490 -18.09 -28.09 -11.79
CA MET A 490 -17.33 -26.98 -12.39
C MET A 490 -18.02 -26.44 -13.64
N ALA A 491 -18.42 -27.31 -14.58
CA ALA A 491 -19.11 -26.90 -15.80
C ALA A 491 -20.44 -26.16 -15.49
N THR A 492 -21.21 -26.67 -14.53
CA THR A 492 -22.48 -26.07 -14.11
C THR A 492 -22.26 -24.69 -13.46
N LEU A 493 -21.33 -24.60 -12.50
CA LEU A 493 -21.04 -23.36 -11.79
C LEU A 493 -20.46 -22.30 -12.73
N ARG A 494 -19.63 -22.70 -13.71
CA ARG A 494 -19.11 -21.80 -14.75
C ARG A 494 -20.23 -21.08 -15.49
N THR A 495 -21.31 -21.76 -15.87
CA THR A 495 -22.44 -21.13 -16.57
C THR A 495 -23.07 -20.02 -15.74
N SER A 496 -23.25 -20.26 -14.43
CA SER A 496 -23.74 -19.23 -13.50
C SER A 496 -22.76 -18.06 -13.38
N ILE A 497 -21.46 -18.34 -13.23
CA ILE A 497 -20.40 -17.33 -13.15
C ILE A 497 -20.38 -16.43 -14.38
N ALA A 498 -20.42 -16.99 -15.59
CA ALA A 498 -20.40 -16.23 -16.83
C ALA A 498 -21.62 -15.30 -16.96
N SER A 499 -22.81 -15.80 -16.59
CA SER A 499 -24.04 -14.99 -16.57
C SER A 499 -23.95 -13.85 -15.57
N ILE A 500 -23.46 -14.13 -14.36
CA ILE A 500 -23.33 -13.13 -13.28
C ILE A 500 -22.27 -12.09 -13.62
N ALA A 501 -21.14 -12.49 -14.21
CA ALA A 501 -20.12 -11.57 -14.70
C ALA A 501 -20.69 -10.60 -15.73
N SER A 502 -21.59 -11.06 -16.62
CA SER A 502 -22.27 -10.16 -17.57
C SER A 502 -23.17 -9.14 -16.87
N THR A 503 -23.96 -9.58 -15.90
CA THR A 503 -24.83 -8.70 -15.10
C THR A 503 -24.02 -7.68 -14.31
N LEU A 504 -22.96 -8.12 -13.64
CA LEU A 504 -22.07 -7.26 -12.85
C LEU A 504 -21.37 -6.23 -13.75
N TYR A 505 -20.88 -6.64 -14.92
CA TYR A 505 -20.25 -5.73 -15.88
C TYR A 505 -21.19 -4.59 -16.25
N ARG A 506 -22.44 -4.90 -16.60
CA ARG A 506 -23.45 -3.89 -16.97
C ARG A 506 -23.78 -2.99 -15.80
N LYS A 507 -23.86 -3.54 -14.59
CA LYS A 507 -24.06 -2.76 -13.36
C LYS A 507 -22.93 -1.75 -13.16
N ILE A 508 -21.67 -2.19 -13.23
CA ILE A 508 -20.50 -1.31 -13.12
C ILE A 508 -20.47 -0.29 -14.26
N ALA A 509 -20.76 -0.69 -15.50
CA ALA A 509 -20.80 0.20 -16.65
C ALA A 509 -21.81 1.34 -16.48
N SER A 510 -22.94 1.07 -15.81
CA SER A 510 -24.00 2.06 -15.52
C SER A 510 -23.67 3.03 -14.38
N MET A 511 -22.64 2.74 -13.57
CA MET A 511 -22.21 3.63 -12.49
C MET A 511 -21.61 4.93 -13.06
N THR A 512 -21.86 6.03 -12.36
CA THR A 512 -21.15 7.30 -12.57
C THR A 512 -19.66 7.13 -12.29
N THR A 513 -18.83 8.02 -12.83
CA THR A 513 -17.39 8.02 -12.56
C THR A 513 -17.08 8.07 -11.06
N ARG A 514 -17.81 8.89 -10.30
CA ARG A 514 -17.62 9.00 -8.84
C ARG A 514 -17.95 7.69 -8.13
N GLU A 515 -19.06 7.04 -8.46
CA GLU A 515 -19.43 5.74 -7.88
C GLU A 515 -18.35 4.68 -8.15
N LYS A 516 -17.80 4.64 -9.37
CA LYS A 516 -16.71 3.72 -9.71
C LYS A 516 -15.44 3.99 -8.89
N ILE A 517 -15.08 5.27 -8.73
CA ILE A 517 -13.90 5.67 -7.94
C ILE A 517 -14.08 5.28 -6.48
N LEU A 518 -15.24 5.57 -5.89
CA LEU A 518 -15.52 5.24 -4.50
C LEU A 518 -15.57 3.72 -4.27
N ALA A 519 -16.18 2.97 -5.19
CA ALA A 519 -16.21 1.51 -5.13
C ALA A 519 -14.80 0.91 -5.20
N GLY A 520 -13.98 1.33 -6.17
CA GLY A 520 -12.59 0.90 -6.27
C GLY A 520 -11.76 1.25 -5.02
N ALA A 521 -11.89 2.48 -4.51
CA ALA A 521 -11.19 2.94 -3.32
C ALA A 521 -11.57 2.14 -2.05
N LEU A 522 -12.84 1.70 -1.95
CA LEU A 522 -13.31 0.84 -0.87
C LEU A 522 -12.61 -0.53 -0.90
N THR A 523 -12.37 -1.11 -2.09
CA THR A 523 -11.62 -2.37 -2.19
C THR A 523 -10.17 -2.24 -1.72
N TYR A 524 -9.53 -1.08 -1.94
CA TYR A 524 -8.18 -0.77 -1.44
C TYR A 524 -8.15 -0.37 0.04
N THR A 525 -9.25 0.15 0.59
CA THR A 525 -9.29 0.50 2.01
C THR A 525 -9.84 -0.68 2.82
N ALA A 526 -11.15 -0.76 2.98
CA ALA A 526 -11.82 -1.78 3.78
C ALA A 526 -11.46 -3.19 3.30
N GLY A 527 -11.41 -3.39 1.97
CA GLY A 527 -11.15 -4.71 1.38
C GLY A 527 -9.83 -5.36 1.82
N PHE A 528 -8.73 -4.60 1.89
CA PHE A 528 -7.41 -5.12 2.27
C PHE A 528 -7.35 -5.60 3.73
N ILE A 529 -8.11 -5.00 4.65
CA ILE A 529 -8.06 -5.33 6.08
C ILE A 529 -9.27 -6.14 6.58
N LEU A 530 -10.37 -6.18 5.82
CA LEU A 530 -11.61 -6.89 6.12
C LEU A 530 -11.42 -8.31 6.68
N PRO A 531 -10.57 -9.20 6.10
CA PRO A 531 -10.37 -10.52 6.66
C PRO A 531 -9.83 -10.52 8.10
N PHE A 532 -8.92 -9.60 8.41
CA PHE A 532 -8.33 -9.45 9.75
C PHE A 532 -9.36 -8.92 10.74
N VAL A 533 -10.13 -7.91 10.33
CA VAL A 533 -11.22 -7.31 11.12
C VAL A 533 -12.29 -8.34 11.49
N ARG A 534 -12.73 -9.15 10.52
CA ARG A 534 -13.70 -10.22 10.74
C ARG A 534 -13.14 -11.28 11.69
N ALA A 535 -11.89 -11.70 11.47
CA ALA A 535 -11.24 -12.70 12.32
C ALA A 535 -11.07 -12.23 13.78
N ALA A 536 -10.87 -10.94 14.00
CA ALA A 536 -10.75 -10.33 15.32
C ALA A 536 -12.11 -10.03 15.98
N GLY A 537 -13.23 -10.24 15.28
CA GLY A 537 -14.57 -9.94 15.80
C GLY A 537 -14.82 -8.43 15.98
N LEU A 538 -14.23 -7.60 15.12
CA LEU A 538 -14.35 -6.13 15.18
C LEU A 538 -15.22 -5.52 14.08
N TYR A 539 -15.75 -6.33 13.16
CA TYR A 539 -16.47 -5.84 11.98
C TYR A 539 -17.59 -4.86 12.32
N ASP A 540 -18.53 -5.23 13.19
CA ASP A 540 -19.66 -4.37 13.54
C ASP A 540 -19.22 -3.07 14.23
N GLU A 541 -18.17 -3.14 15.05
CA GLU A 541 -17.62 -1.99 15.78
C GLU A 541 -16.95 -0.99 14.86
N LEU A 542 -16.11 -1.47 13.93
CA LEU A 542 -15.46 -0.63 12.92
C LEU A 542 -16.49 0.03 12.01
N VAL A 543 -17.51 -0.71 11.59
CA VAL A 543 -18.62 -0.17 10.78
C VAL A 543 -19.38 0.91 11.55
N ALA A 544 -19.70 0.69 12.82
CA ALA A 544 -20.48 1.62 13.61
C ALA A 544 -19.70 2.89 14.01
N ASN A 545 -18.41 2.75 14.35
CA ASN A 545 -17.69 3.80 15.10
C ASN A 545 -16.43 4.31 14.40
N HIS A 546 -15.89 3.59 13.40
CA HIS A 546 -14.55 3.88 12.84
C HIS A 546 -14.57 4.04 11.31
N ARG A 547 -15.70 4.45 10.73
CA ARG A 547 -15.82 4.83 9.30
C ARG A 547 -15.32 3.74 8.36
N PHE A 548 -15.56 2.47 8.70
CA PHE A 548 -14.93 1.34 8.01
C PHE A 548 -15.15 1.33 6.49
N PHE A 549 -16.32 1.78 6.03
CA PHE A 549 -16.67 1.88 4.60
C PHE A 549 -16.70 3.32 4.06
N ASP A 550 -16.32 4.30 4.88
CA ASP A 550 -16.35 5.72 4.50
C ASP A 550 -14.93 6.27 4.28
N LEU A 551 -14.84 7.37 3.54
CA LEU A 551 -13.59 8.11 3.42
C LEU A 551 -13.32 8.93 4.69
N HIS A 552 -12.05 9.05 5.06
CA HIS A 552 -11.59 10.03 6.02
C HIS A 552 -11.79 11.46 5.47
N PRO A 553 -12.14 12.48 6.28
CA PRO A 553 -12.41 13.83 5.80
C PRO A 553 -11.28 14.46 4.98
N MET A 554 -10.02 14.18 5.35
CA MET A 554 -8.86 14.66 4.57
C MET A 554 -8.80 14.02 3.18
N THR A 555 -9.09 12.72 3.08
CA THR A 555 -9.14 12.01 1.80
C THR A 555 -10.30 12.49 0.94
N GLU A 556 -11.47 12.69 1.54
CA GLU A 556 -12.64 13.24 0.86
C GLU A 556 -12.35 14.66 0.33
N GLY A 557 -11.69 15.50 1.14
CA GLY A 557 -11.26 16.84 0.74
C GLY A 557 -10.24 16.87 -0.41
N SER A 558 -9.51 15.78 -0.64
CA SER A 558 -8.55 15.65 -1.75
C SER A 558 -9.15 15.07 -3.03
N TYR A 559 -10.45 14.71 -3.05
CA TYR A 559 -11.07 14.03 -4.19
C TYR A 559 -10.91 14.80 -5.51
N ASP A 560 -11.23 16.09 -5.53
CA ASP A 560 -11.19 16.91 -6.76
C ASP A 560 -9.75 17.08 -7.28
N GLN A 561 -8.77 17.19 -6.38
CA GLN A 561 -7.36 17.26 -6.73
C GLN A 561 -6.88 15.95 -7.35
N ILE A 562 -7.19 14.81 -6.72
CA ILE A 562 -6.82 13.46 -7.19
C ILE A 562 -7.42 13.18 -8.57
N THR A 563 -8.71 13.47 -8.73
CA THR A 563 -9.47 13.20 -9.97
C THR A 563 -9.27 14.24 -11.07
N GLY A 564 -8.63 15.37 -10.75
CA GLY A 564 -8.27 16.43 -11.71
C GLY A 564 -7.05 16.11 -12.59
N GLY A 565 -6.59 14.86 -12.64
CA GLY A 565 -5.45 14.40 -13.43
C GLY A 565 -4.17 14.15 -12.63
N VAL A 566 -4.11 14.58 -11.36
CA VAL A 566 -2.93 14.37 -10.50
C VAL A 566 -2.65 12.88 -10.30
N ALA A 567 -3.68 12.06 -10.12
CA ALA A 567 -3.51 10.62 -9.91
C ALA A 567 -2.82 9.92 -11.10
N ALA A 568 -3.18 10.29 -12.33
CA ALA A 568 -2.65 9.69 -13.54
C ALA A 568 -1.13 9.90 -13.70
N GLU A 569 -0.60 11.02 -13.20
CA GLU A 569 0.83 11.31 -13.19
C GLU A 569 1.53 10.74 -11.94
N MET A 570 0.93 10.98 -10.77
CA MET A 570 1.54 10.66 -9.47
C MET A 570 1.69 9.16 -9.26
N ILE A 571 0.64 8.36 -9.51
CA ILE A 571 0.64 6.94 -9.14
C ILE A 571 1.69 6.13 -9.90
N PRO A 572 1.77 6.19 -11.25
CA PRO A 572 2.84 5.49 -11.98
C PRO A 572 4.24 5.93 -11.55
N ARG A 573 4.45 7.23 -11.29
CA ARG A 573 5.74 7.73 -10.80
C ARG A 573 6.10 7.13 -9.45
N LEU A 574 5.17 7.13 -8.49
CA LEU A 574 5.42 6.59 -7.16
C LEU A 574 5.74 5.09 -7.21
N PHE A 575 5.00 4.29 -8.00
CA PHE A 575 5.29 2.87 -8.21
C PHE A 575 6.68 2.63 -8.83
N LEU A 576 7.01 3.39 -9.89
CA LEU A 576 8.28 3.19 -10.61
C LEU A 576 9.50 3.62 -9.81
N THR A 577 9.37 4.66 -8.99
CA THR A 577 10.51 5.25 -8.25
C THR A 577 10.62 4.73 -6.82
N GLY A 578 9.55 4.16 -6.26
CA GLY A 578 9.45 3.85 -4.83
C GLY A 578 9.49 5.09 -3.94
N SER A 579 9.36 6.32 -4.47
CA SER A 579 9.53 7.55 -3.69
C SER A 579 8.43 7.78 -2.64
N TRP A 580 7.40 6.94 -2.65
CA TRP A 580 6.38 6.91 -1.60
C TRP A 580 6.94 6.41 -0.26
N ALA A 581 8.03 5.65 -0.26
CA ALA A 581 8.68 5.11 0.95
C ALA A 581 9.51 6.18 1.67
N VAL A 582 8.84 7.24 2.11
CA VAL A 582 9.46 8.38 2.79
C VAL A 582 9.95 7.95 4.17
N PRO A 583 11.25 8.08 4.48
CA PRO A 583 11.81 7.71 5.78
C PRO A 583 11.13 8.42 6.95
N VAL A 584 11.17 7.78 8.12
CA VAL A 584 10.85 8.42 9.40
C VAL A 584 12.13 9.01 10.02
N PRO A 585 12.04 10.14 10.74
CA PRO A 585 13.19 10.76 11.40
C PRO A 585 13.87 9.82 12.39
N LEU A 586 15.21 9.83 12.39
CA LEU A 586 16.01 9.03 13.32
C LEU A 586 16.14 9.74 14.67
N PRO A 587 16.23 9.01 15.81
CA PRO A 587 16.51 9.63 17.09
C PRO A 587 17.86 10.37 17.07
N LEU A 588 17.90 11.52 17.73
CA LEU A 588 19.11 12.31 17.94
C LEU A 588 20.09 11.56 18.85
N PRO A 589 21.41 11.76 18.68
CA PRO A 589 22.39 11.31 19.65
C PRO A 589 22.06 11.83 21.06
N VAL A 590 22.23 10.97 22.08
CA VAL A 590 21.92 11.31 23.48
C VAL A 590 22.64 12.58 23.95
N ALA A 591 23.87 12.80 23.48
CA ALA A 591 24.66 13.99 23.82
C ALA A 591 24.11 15.30 23.23
N ASP A 592 23.34 15.21 22.14
CA ASP A 592 22.83 16.37 21.41
C ASP A 592 21.36 16.69 21.75
N PHE A 593 20.67 15.72 22.35
CA PHE A 593 19.29 15.88 22.77
C PHE A 593 19.04 17.10 23.68
N PRO A 594 19.87 17.41 24.70
CA PRO A 594 19.60 18.56 25.57
C PRO A 594 19.59 19.91 24.83
N ALA A 595 20.51 20.11 23.89
CA ALA A 595 20.56 21.33 23.08
C ALA A 595 19.37 21.40 22.12
N ALA A 596 19.03 20.31 21.44
CA ALA A 596 17.86 20.24 20.58
C ALA A 596 16.55 20.45 21.36
N HIS A 597 16.48 19.92 22.58
CA HIS A 597 15.31 20.07 23.45
C HIS A 597 15.12 21.52 23.90
N ALA A 598 16.21 22.21 24.27
CA ALA A 598 16.19 23.64 24.55
C ALA A 598 15.65 24.44 23.35
N LEU A 599 16.13 24.14 22.14
CA LEU A 599 15.63 24.76 20.91
C LEU A 599 14.16 24.45 20.65
N ARG A 600 13.69 23.25 20.98
CA ARG A 600 12.28 22.88 20.82
C ARG A 600 11.36 23.68 21.75
N ILE A 601 11.79 23.91 22.99
CA ILE A 601 11.03 24.63 24.02
C ILE A 601 11.07 26.15 23.78
N LYS A 602 12.28 26.70 23.61
CA LYS A 602 12.51 28.15 23.53
C LYS A 602 12.36 28.72 22.11
N GLY A 603 12.38 27.87 21.08
CA GLY A 603 12.43 28.29 19.69
C GLY A 603 13.80 28.88 19.34
N LEU A 604 13.81 30.03 18.66
CA LEU A 604 15.04 30.69 18.22
C LEU A 604 15.87 31.19 19.41
N SER A 605 17.04 30.59 19.65
CA SER A 605 17.81 30.80 20.90
C SER A 605 19.31 31.02 20.65
N SER A 606 19.97 31.82 21.49
CA SER A 606 21.44 31.96 21.50
C SER A 606 22.12 30.77 22.19
N VAL A 607 23.43 30.61 22.00
CA VAL A 607 24.24 29.60 22.70
C VAL A 607 24.11 29.73 24.22
N ASP A 608 24.18 30.96 24.74
CA ASP A 608 24.08 31.22 26.19
C ASP A 608 22.71 30.82 26.74
N ALA A 609 21.63 31.14 26.03
CA ALA A 609 20.27 30.77 26.43
C ALA A 609 20.03 29.26 26.42
N ILE A 610 20.68 28.54 25.49
CA ILE A 610 20.63 27.07 25.42
C ILE A 610 21.46 26.46 26.56
N ALA A 611 22.64 27.01 26.85
CA ALA A 611 23.50 26.56 27.95
C ALA A 611 22.80 26.71 29.30
N GLU A 612 22.16 27.86 29.54
CA GLU A 612 21.37 28.13 30.74
C GLU A 612 20.21 27.12 30.88
N PHE A 613 19.47 26.85 29.80
CA PHE A 613 18.33 25.92 29.82
C PHE A 613 18.77 24.47 30.07
N SER A 614 19.77 24.01 29.30
CA SER A 614 20.20 22.61 29.27
C SER A 614 21.14 22.23 30.41
N GLY A 615 21.73 23.21 31.11
CA GLY A 615 22.77 23.00 32.12
C GLY A 615 24.13 22.60 31.54
N LEU A 616 24.29 22.65 30.21
CA LEU A 616 25.55 22.34 29.52
C LEU A 616 26.48 23.56 29.51
N SER A 617 27.78 23.32 29.34
CA SER A 617 28.73 24.42 29.12
C SER A 617 28.52 25.06 27.74
N GLY A 618 28.82 26.35 27.59
CA GLY A 618 28.71 27.03 26.29
C GLY A 618 29.55 26.38 25.18
N SER A 619 30.68 25.75 25.53
CA SER A 619 31.48 24.95 24.60
C SER A 619 30.79 23.66 24.17
N ASP A 620 30.13 22.95 25.09
CA ASP A 620 29.40 21.72 24.78
C ASP A 620 28.17 22.01 23.92
N VAL A 621 27.45 23.10 24.22
CA VAL A 621 26.33 23.57 23.39
C VAL A 621 26.81 23.92 21.99
N THR A 622 27.91 24.65 21.86
CA THR A 622 28.48 25.01 20.55
C THR A 622 28.85 23.76 19.75
N ALA A 623 29.48 22.78 20.39
CA ALA A 623 29.84 21.51 19.76
C ALA A 623 28.60 20.69 19.35
N SER A 624 27.56 20.69 20.18
CA SER A 624 26.29 20.03 19.89
C SER A 624 25.54 20.67 18.73
N LEU A 625 25.43 22.00 18.71
CA LEU A 625 24.82 22.76 17.62
C LEU A 625 25.55 22.56 16.30
N ALA A 626 26.89 22.46 16.33
CA ALA A 626 27.67 22.14 15.14
C ALA A 626 27.32 20.74 14.59
N ARG A 627 27.22 19.71 15.44
CA ARG A 627 26.79 18.36 15.02
C ARG A 627 25.34 18.34 14.54
N LEU A 628 24.44 19.04 15.22
CA LEU A 628 23.04 19.17 14.81
C LEU A 628 22.92 19.89 13.46
N ALA A 629 23.74 20.90 13.18
CA ALA A 629 23.79 21.55 11.86
C ALA A 629 24.38 20.63 10.78
N GLU A 630 25.46 19.92 11.09
CA GLU A 630 26.07 18.95 10.17
C GLU A 630 25.07 17.85 9.77
N GLY A 631 24.27 17.38 10.73
CA GLY A 631 23.16 16.44 10.49
C GLY A 631 21.89 17.07 9.91
N GLY A 632 21.87 18.38 9.64
CA GLY A 632 20.70 19.08 9.10
C GLY A 632 19.51 19.23 10.07
N HIS A 633 19.70 18.94 11.36
CA HIS A 633 18.68 19.02 12.41
C HIS A 633 18.53 20.43 13.00
N ALA A 634 19.57 21.25 12.97
CA ALA A 634 19.51 22.64 13.42
C ALA A 634 20.12 23.58 12.38
N ARG A 635 19.75 24.85 12.44
CA ARG A 635 20.36 25.90 11.62
C ARG A 635 20.58 27.17 12.41
N GLU A 636 21.66 27.86 12.09
CA GLU A 636 21.90 29.21 12.55
C GLU A 636 21.12 30.21 11.68
N ILE A 637 20.38 31.10 12.31
CA ILE A 637 19.71 32.24 11.70
C ILE A 637 20.56 33.47 11.96
N THR A 638 20.95 34.16 10.90
CA THR A 638 21.74 35.40 10.94
C THR A 638 20.93 36.56 10.35
N GLY A 639 21.08 37.76 10.90
CA GLY A 639 20.43 38.97 10.38
C GLY A 639 19.73 39.77 11.47
N ARG A 640 18.49 40.22 11.21
CA ARG A 640 17.70 41.02 12.16
C ARG A 640 17.34 40.24 13.45
N MET A 641 17.21 38.92 13.34
CA MET A 641 17.14 38.00 14.47
C MET A 641 18.33 37.05 14.36
N THR A 642 18.96 36.76 15.49
CA THR A 642 20.16 35.91 15.55
C THR A 642 19.97 34.80 16.56
N GLY A 643 20.32 33.57 16.18
CA GLY A 643 20.27 32.42 17.08
C GLY A 643 20.16 31.12 16.29
N TRP A 644 19.87 30.04 17.00
CA TRP A 644 19.71 28.70 16.47
C TRP A 644 18.26 28.26 16.53
N ALA A 645 17.81 27.48 15.55
CA ALA A 645 16.49 26.87 15.54
C ALA A 645 16.56 25.46 14.95
N LEU A 646 15.65 24.57 15.38
CA LEU A 646 15.49 23.27 14.74
C LEU A 646 14.93 23.42 13.32
N THR A 647 15.39 22.56 12.42
CA THR A 647 14.77 22.34 11.11
C THR A 647 13.53 21.44 11.25
N PRO A 648 12.70 21.27 10.22
CA PRO A 648 11.62 20.26 10.26
C PRO A 648 12.14 18.85 10.59
N GLU A 649 13.27 18.46 9.99
CA GLU A 649 13.93 17.17 10.28
C GLU A 649 14.41 17.08 11.73
N GLY A 650 14.98 18.17 12.27
CA GLY A 650 15.37 18.23 13.68
C GLY A 650 14.20 18.15 14.64
N ASN A 651 13.05 18.74 14.30
CA ASN A 651 11.82 18.59 15.10
C ASN A 651 11.33 17.14 15.09
N GLY A 652 11.36 16.47 13.93
CA GLY A 652 11.02 15.06 13.81
C GLY A 652 11.95 14.16 14.62
N SER A 653 13.26 14.37 14.49
CA SER A 653 14.29 13.60 15.21
C SER A 653 14.22 13.85 16.74
N HIS A 654 13.94 15.10 17.15
CA HIS A 654 13.68 15.44 18.55
C HIS A 654 12.45 14.69 19.09
N ALA A 655 11.34 14.68 18.35
CA ALA A 655 10.12 13.97 18.75
C ALA A 655 10.35 12.46 18.89
N ALA A 656 11.08 11.85 17.93
CA ALA A 656 11.46 10.44 17.99
C ALA A 656 12.30 10.12 19.25
N THR A 657 13.22 11.00 19.60
CA THR A 657 14.07 10.85 20.82
C THR A 657 13.26 11.04 22.10
N LEU A 658 12.36 12.02 22.12
CA LEU A 658 11.58 12.36 23.30
C LEU A 658 10.62 11.22 23.70
N ARG A 659 10.10 10.44 22.76
CA ARG A 659 9.23 9.28 23.07
C ARG A 659 9.91 8.27 24.00
N ASP A 660 11.17 7.94 23.74
CA ASP A 660 11.93 7.01 24.59
C ASP A 660 12.10 7.56 26.00
N VAL A 661 12.11 8.88 26.16
CA VAL A 661 12.06 9.53 27.46
C VAL A 661 10.66 9.39 28.09
N ARG A 662 9.57 9.58 27.33
CA ARG A 662 8.19 9.49 27.85
C ARG A 662 7.89 8.13 28.48
N THR A 663 8.25 7.05 27.80
CA THR A 663 7.93 5.67 28.22
C THR A 663 8.59 5.27 29.55
N ARG A 664 9.64 5.98 29.98
CA ARG A 664 10.37 5.72 31.23
C ARG A 664 9.82 6.51 32.43
N ASN A 665 8.85 7.40 32.24
CA ASN A 665 8.57 8.47 33.22
C ASN A 665 7.06 8.67 33.55
N PRO A 666 6.38 7.67 34.14
CA PRO A 666 4.95 7.77 34.49
C PRO A 666 4.65 8.86 35.55
N GLU A 667 5.63 9.23 36.38
CA GLU A 667 5.49 10.24 37.44
C GLU A 667 5.26 11.67 36.90
N LEU A 668 5.56 11.94 35.63
CA LEU A 668 5.32 13.26 35.00
C LEU A 668 3.84 13.66 34.99
N SER A 669 2.92 12.70 35.00
CA SER A 669 1.48 12.99 35.04
C SER A 669 1.08 13.68 36.35
N GLY A 670 1.72 13.31 37.46
CA GLY A 670 1.52 13.96 38.75
C GLY A 670 2.03 15.40 38.75
N ALA A 671 3.20 15.63 38.15
CA ALA A 671 3.79 16.96 38.00
C ALA A 671 2.92 17.89 37.16
N TYR A 672 2.36 17.40 36.06
CA TYR A 672 1.41 18.15 35.21
C TYR A 672 0.10 18.48 35.94
N THR A 673 -0.45 17.53 36.70
CA THR A 673 -1.65 17.79 37.52
C THR A 673 -1.38 18.88 38.57
N ALA A 674 -0.21 18.83 39.22
CA ALA A 674 0.21 19.86 40.16
C ALA A 674 0.42 21.21 39.46
N PHE A 675 1.02 21.22 38.26
CA PHE A 675 1.21 22.41 37.45
C PHE A 675 -0.13 23.12 37.17
N LEU A 676 -1.15 22.41 36.68
CA LEU A 676 -2.45 23.02 36.37
C LEU A 676 -3.07 23.74 37.58
N ARG A 677 -2.98 23.13 38.76
CA ARG A 677 -3.46 23.74 40.02
C ARG A 677 -2.67 25.00 40.40
N LEU A 678 -1.34 24.97 40.25
CA LEU A 678 -0.45 26.07 40.61
C LEU A 678 -0.51 27.21 39.58
N ASN A 679 -0.81 26.90 38.31
CA ASN A 679 -0.91 27.85 37.21
C ASN A 679 -1.97 28.93 37.49
N GLU A 680 -3.13 28.54 38.01
CA GLU A 680 -4.18 29.50 38.40
C GLU A 680 -3.71 30.42 39.53
N SER A 681 -2.94 29.90 40.49
CA SER A 681 -2.38 30.71 41.58
C SER A 681 -1.36 31.74 41.06
N LEU A 682 -0.52 31.34 40.10
CA LEU A 682 0.44 32.25 39.47
C LEU A 682 -0.27 33.33 38.62
N LYS A 683 -1.31 32.98 37.85
CA LYS A 683 -2.09 33.97 37.07
C LYS A 683 -2.69 35.06 37.96
N VAL A 684 -3.27 34.66 39.09
CA VAL A 684 -3.81 35.61 40.08
C VAL A 684 -2.68 36.46 40.68
N LEU A 685 -1.54 35.86 41.03
CA LEU A 685 -0.38 36.59 41.54
C LEU A 685 0.14 37.64 40.55
N CYS A 686 0.31 37.29 39.28
CA CYS A 686 0.73 38.22 38.23
C CYS A 686 -0.28 39.36 38.04
N THR A 687 -1.58 39.06 38.06
CA THR A 687 -2.65 40.06 37.96
C THR A 687 -2.63 41.03 39.13
N ASP A 688 -2.49 40.51 40.35
CA ASP A 688 -2.42 41.31 41.57
C ASP A 688 -1.16 42.19 41.61
N ALA A 689 -0.01 41.66 41.18
CA ALA A 689 1.23 42.41 41.08
C ALA A 689 1.12 43.56 40.06
N GLN A 690 0.53 43.31 38.89
CA GLN A 690 0.28 44.34 37.88
C GLN A 690 -0.66 45.45 38.38
N ASN A 691 -1.59 45.11 39.26
CA ASN A 691 -2.52 46.06 39.90
C ASN A 691 -1.93 46.74 41.15
N GLY A 692 -0.68 46.45 41.51
CA GLY A 692 0.00 47.06 42.66
C GLY A 692 -0.50 46.57 44.01
N ALA A 693 -1.00 45.34 44.10
CA ALA A 693 -1.38 44.73 45.37
C ALA A 693 -0.16 44.52 46.29
N SER A 694 -0.39 44.51 47.60
CA SER A 694 0.65 44.24 48.61
C SER A 694 0.79 42.74 48.89
N GLY A 695 1.94 42.31 49.42
CA GLY A 695 2.20 40.91 49.80
C GLY A 695 2.53 39.98 48.64
N ILE A 696 2.99 40.51 47.50
CA ILE A 696 3.39 39.71 46.32
C ILE A 696 4.59 38.81 46.65
N ASN A 697 5.58 39.33 47.37
CA ASN A 697 6.79 38.61 47.73
C ASN A 697 6.49 37.36 48.57
N ASP A 698 5.79 37.50 49.69
CA ASP A 698 5.42 36.36 50.56
C ASP A 698 4.62 35.28 49.79
N ARG A 699 3.70 35.72 48.92
CA ARG A 699 2.89 34.80 48.08
C ARG A 699 3.72 34.10 47.00
N LEU A 700 4.72 34.78 46.45
CA LEU A 700 5.66 34.20 45.49
C LEU A 700 6.53 33.15 46.18
N GLU A 701 7.05 33.44 47.39
CA GLU A 701 7.84 32.49 48.19
C GLU A 701 7.06 31.22 48.51
N ASP A 702 5.81 31.36 48.96
CA ASP A 702 4.93 30.21 49.23
C ASP A 702 4.67 29.39 47.96
N LEU A 703 4.41 30.07 46.83
CA LEU A 703 4.16 29.43 45.54
C LEU A 703 5.42 28.72 45.01
N ASN A 704 6.58 29.36 45.07
CA ASN A 704 7.85 28.80 44.62
C ASN A 704 8.26 27.57 45.45
N ALA A 705 8.06 27.62 46.77
CA ALA A 705 8.28 26.48 47.65
C ALA A 705 7.33 25.30 47.33
N GLU A 706 6.09 25.57 46.92
CA GLU A 706 5.16 24.52 46.50
C GLU A 706 5.53 23.94 45.12
N ILE A 707 5.93 24.79 44.17
CA ILE A 707 6.46 24.39 42.87
C ILE A 707 7.68 23.48 43.05
N GLY A 708 8.61 23.85 43.93
CA GLY A 708 9.83 23.06 44.17
C GLY A 708 9.59 21.67 44.74
N LYS A 709 8.52 21.46 45.52
CA LYS A 709 8.12 20.11 45.95
C LYS A 709 7.69 19.23 44.77
N SER A 710 6.95 19.81 43.83
CA SER A 710 6.50 19.12 42.62
C SER A 710 7.68 18.82 41.68
N LEU A 711 8.53 19.82 41.43
CA LEU A 711 9.68 19.72 40.54
C LEU A 711 10.74 18.76 41.08
N THR A 712 11.02 18.74 42.39
CA THR A 712 11.98 17.80 42.98
C THR A 712 11.59 16.35 42.70
N ARG A 713 10.30 16.02 42.83
CA ARG A 713 9.78 14.68 42.54
C ARG A 713 9.88 14.36 41.04
N ALA A 714 9.54 15.31 40.18
CA ALA A 714 9.63 15.14 38.73
C ALA A 714 11.10 15.02 38.25
N ALA A 715 12.02 15.74 38.90
CA ALA A 715 13.45 15.76 38.57
C ALA A 715 14.16 14.44 38.92
N LEU A 716 13.63 13.64 39.86
CA LEU A 716 14.10 12.27 40.08
C LEU A 716 13.90 11.39 38.84
N ALA A 717 12.86 11.67 38.05
CA ALA A 717 12.54 10.95 36.83
C ALA A 717 13.24 11.57 35.59
N ASN A 718 13.30 12.91 35.51
CA ASN A 718 13.97 13.65 34.44
C ASN A 718 14.95 14.68 35.01
N PRO A 719 16.26 14.36 35.09
CA PRO A 719 17.25 15.20 35.73
C PRO A 719 17.33 16.63 35.20
N TRP A 720 17.05 16.88 33.92
CA TRP A 720 17.06 18.25 33.38
C TRP A 720 15.93 19.13 33.94
N LEU A 721 14.87 18.57 34.53
CA LEU A 721 13.83 19.37 35.20
C LEU A 721 14.37 20.15 36.40
N SER A 722 15.54 19.77 36.95
CA SER A 722 16.18 20.54 38.02
C SER A 722 16.64 21.93 37.58
N SER A 723 16.88 22.14 36.28
CA SER A 723 17.27 23.48 35.77
C SER A 723 16.13 24.48 35.91
N TYR A 724 14.87 24.05 35.79
CA TYR A 724 13.70 24.90 36.00
C TYR A 724 13.63 25.42 37.44
N GLN A 725 13.87 24.57 38.44
CA GLN A 725 13.88 25.01 39.83
C GLN A 725 14.91 26.11 40.05
N THR A 726 16.13 25.88 39.57
CA THR A 726 17.24 26.85 39.73
C THR A 726 16.88 28.20 39.09
N ARG A 727 16.33 28.18 37.87
CA ARG A 727 15.95 29.39 37.15
C ARG A 727 14.77 30.12 37.81
N LEU A 728 13.81 29.39 38.39
CA LEU A 728 12.69 29.96 39.14
C LEU A 728 13.18 30.61 40.45
N ASP A 729 14.11 29.97 41.17
CA ASP A 729 14.72 30.53 42.39
C ASP A 729 15.53 31.81 42.10
N ASP A 730 16.25 31.84 40.98
CA ASP A 730 16.99 33.02 40.54
C ASP A 730 16.04 34.17 40.16
N ALA A 731 14.96 33.88 39.42
CA ALA A 731 13.95 34.87 39.06
C ALA A 731 13.18 35.38 40.30
N GLU A 732 12.85 34.50 41.25
CA GLU A 732 12.29 34.87 42.55
C GLU A 732 13.23 35.82 43.30
N SER A 733 14.52 35.48 43.39
CA SER A 733 15.51 36.32 44.08
C SER A 733 15.58 37.74 43.51
N LEU A 734 15.41 37.89 42.19
CA LEU A 734 15.33 39.21 41.54
C LEU A 734 14.06 39.98 41.91
N VAL A 735 12.91 39.29 41.97
CA VAL A 735 11.63 39.90 42.41
C VAL A 735 11.73 40.35 43.87
N LEU A 736 12.26 39.50 44.76
CA LEU A 736 12.50 39.83 46.17
C LEU A 736 13.51 40.98 46.33
N GLY A 737 14.46 41.09 45.39
CA GLY A 737 15.40 42.20 45.27
C GLY A 737 14.82 43.52 44.75
N GLY A 738 13.53 43.54 44.38
CA GLY A 738 12.79 44.73 43.95
C GLY A 738 12.71 44.93 42.43
N ASP A 739 13.10 43.94 41.61
CA ASP A 739 12.84 43.97 40.17
C ASP A 739 11.52 43.28 39.83
N ASP A 740 10.41 43.98 40.00
CA ASP A 740 9.06 43.47 39.70
C ASP A 740 8.91 42.96 38.26
N LYS A 741 9.75 43.43 37.33
CA LYS A 741 9.72 42.96 35.94
C LYS A 741 10.17 41.52 35.80
N ALA A 742 11.00 41.02 36.73
CA ALA A 742 11.42 39.63 36.78
C ALA A 742 10.25 38.67 37.07
N LEU A 743 9.07 39.17 37.49
CA LEU A 743 7.90 38.33 37.71
C LEU A 743 7.16 37.98 36.41
N TYR A 744 6.94 38.95 35.50
CA TYR A 744 6.01 38.77 34.37
C TYR A 744 6.40 39.46 33.06
N LYS A 745 7.57 40.10 32.96
CA LYS A 745 7.96 40.76 31.71
C LYS A 745 8.19 39.71 30.61
N PRO A 746 7.46 39.76 29.48
CA PRO A 746 7.60 38.77 28.42
C PRO A 746 8.98 38.79 27.77
N LEU A 747 9.44 37.62 27.33
CA LEU A 747 10.69 37.44 26.59
C LEU A 747 11.92 37.99 27.33
N SER A 748 11.89 37.95 28.66
CA SER A 748 12.99 38.45 29.50
C SER A 748 13.57 37.39 30.44
N GLY A 749 13.07 36.16 30.38
CA GLY A 749 13.42 35.13 31.35
C GLY A 749 12.77 35.39 32.70
N SER A 750 11.61 36.03 32.71
CA SER A 750 10.84 36.25 33.93
C SER A 750 10.34 34.94 34.54
N TYR A 751 9.94 34.96 35.80
CA TYR A 751 9.34 33.82 36.50
C TYR A 751 8.18 33.24 35.68
N HIS A 752 7.31 34.08 35.14
CA HIS A 752 6.23 33.68 34.25
C HIS A 752 6.73 33.05 32.93
N ASP A 753 7.78 33.59 32.29
CA ASP A 753 8.35 32.98 31.07
C ASP A 753 8.84 31.55 31.36
N ILE A 754 9.60 31.36 32.46
CA ILE A 754 10.14 30.07 32.87
C ILE A 754 9.01 29.10 33.23
N TRP A 755 7.96 29.58 33.89
CA TRP A 755 6.77 28.80 34.21
C TRP A 755 6.05 28.28 32.95
N MET A 756 5.91 29.12 31.92
CA MET A 756 5.30 28.71 30.65
C MET A 756 6.22 27.77 29.83
N GLU A 757 7.54 27.91 29.95
CA GLU A 757 8.49 26.92 29.41
C GLU A 757 8.33 25.55 30.10
N LEU A 758 8.10 25.51 31.42
CA LEU A 758 7.84 24.28 32.16
C LEU A 758 6.51 23.63 31.73
N HIS A 759 5.49 24.43 31.45
CA HIS A 759 4.23 23.93 30.89
C HIS A 759 4.45 23.21 29.57
N GLN A 760 5.17 23.87 28.65
CA GLN A 760 5.49 23.33 27.34
C GLN A 760 6.32 22.05 27.45
N GLU A 761 7.26 22.01 28.40
CA GLU A 761 8.05 20.83 28.74
C GLU A 761 7.17 19.66 29.18
N LEU A 762 6.26 19.89 30.13
CA LEU A 762 5.36 18.84 30.63
C LEU A 762 4.42 18.33 29.52
N LEU A 763 3.87 19.21 28.69
CA LEU A 763 3.04 18.83 27.55
C LEU A 763 3.82 17.97 26.55
N LEU A 764 5.01 18.42 26.15
CA LEU A 764 5.87 17.68 25.23
C LEU A 764 6.32 16.35 25.82
N SER A 765 6.73 16.31 27.09
CA SER A 765 7.20 15.09 27.76
C SER A 765 6.06 14.11 28.11
N LEU A 766 4.80 14.56 28.07
CA LEU A 766 3.61 13.70 28.19
C LEU A 766 2.95 13.36 26.85
N GLY A 767 3.37 14.01 25.75
CA GLY A 767 2.74 13.84 24.44
C GLY A 767 1.31 14.39 24.38
N ARG A 768 1.04 15.47 25.12
CA ARG A 768 -0.27 16.13 25.18
C ARG A 768 -0.29 17.39 24.31
N GLU A 769 -1.45 17.65 23.73
CA GLU A 769 -1.79 18.97 23.19
C GLU A 769 -2.47 19.81 24.26
N ARG A 770 -2.50 21.14 24.07
CA ARG A 770 -3.18 22.04 25.00
C ARG A 770 -4.70 21.87 24.91
N ASP A 771 -5.37 21.87 26.05
CA ASP A 771 -6.83 21.86 26.15
C ASP A 771 -7.38 23.07 26.95
N GLU A 772 -8.69 23.11 27.23
CA GLU A 772 -9.32 24.19 27.99
C GLU A 772 -8.77 24.29 29.44
N ALA A 773 -8.35 23.17 30.05
CA ALA A 773 -7.83 23.14 31.41
C ALA A 773 -6.41 23.75 31.50
N ASP A 774 -5.69 23.79 30.38
CA ASP A 774 -4.41 24.50 30.25
C ASP A 774 -4.57 26.04 30.27
N GLY A 775 -5.81 26.53 30.15
CA GLY A 775 -6.17 27.95 30.26
C GLY A 775 -5.79 28.76 29.02
N SER A 776 -6.25 28.29 27.85
CA SER A 776 -6.15 28.95 26.54
C SER A 776 -6.64 30.39 26.53
#